data_AF-A0A948W6M6-F1
#
_entry.id   AF-A0A948W6M6-F1
#
_cell.length_a   1.000
_cell.length_b   1.000
_cell.length_c   1.000
_cell.angle_alpha   90.00
_cell.angle_beta   90.00
_cell.angle_gamma   90.00
#
_symmetry.space_group_name_H-M   'P 1'
#
loop_
_entity.id
_entity.type
_entity.pdbx_description
1 polymer ?
#
loop_
_entity_poly.entity_id
_entity_poly.type
_entity_poly.pdbx_seq_one_letter_code
_entity_poly.pdbx_strand_id
1 'polypeptide(L)'
;MDNPGKPLPHRPAAVSPFYLNEYFIQPSLNRVTIKEEIQQIEPRIMHVLVCLADRPGEVVSRDALLQAVWGDSIVGEEAITVAISELRRILKDNTKSPHYIETIRKGGYRLITEVRHAEADQPPPRTAEVNARPRTVPPAFDKREVSKSRPWLIWAPAIILAILSIAIIQQWRKGPPAEPAILKGRPFTSYPGNEMYPALSPDGKQVAFVWAGEDGDNYDIYVKQLDTETPLRLTDNPADESYPAWSPDGNTIAFVRYGERAGIYIKPVLGGSERRLSFIENSVGGLDWSPDGRWIAFSAAADPKEPYLIALLSLETMEIKYLTFIQEEFTCDSWPAFSPDGKTIAFIRAGYSAQRDIFLIPTGGGTERRLTRFQHSIQGLDWTSDGRSLVIAAAPSGHFSLWRVTIDNGALAWLPTHSATVANPSIAVKGAGLVFEEHIFDCNIWRVPMTHPDACGVSGPFISSTRTDCQARYSQDGGRIAFISSRSGSREIWICDADGKRPRQLTNFNGAFIMEPRWSPDGNRLAFTAMPEGNASVYIMEIDSSLPKLLTHDNHNETRPFWSSDGEHLYFTREDAGRWQIWKMDQEGKSRVLVTDDGIEAFKESEDGLYLYYWRPLDFCICRLSLIDGERTCYTDGKVLSNWNCYTPTPKGVYSIQRKPGYSLLVFYDYSTCQTDSILALNEKRYIDIDISPDGQYLLYSGNEKYERDLILVEDFR
;
A
#
# COMPACT_ATOMS: atom_id res chain seq x y z
N MET A 1 3.72 28.15 -35.03
CA MET A 1 2.67 27.27 -35.57
C MET A 1 2.92 25.94 -34.91
N ASP A 2 2.22 25.75 -33.79
CA ASP A 2 2.48 24.66 -32.85
C ASP A 2 2.00 23.34 -33.41
N ASN A 3 2.91 22.37 -33.41
CA ASN A 3 2.60 20.96 -33.59
C ASN A 3 1.86 20.51 -32.31
N PRO A 4 0.61 20.00 -32.38
CA PRO A 4 -0.15 19.62 -31.19
C PRO A 4 0.37 18.25 -30.69
N GLY A 5 1.55 18.25 -30.08
CA GLY A 5 2.13 17.11 -29.40
C GLY A 5 1.46 16.85 -28.06
N LYS A 6 1.37 15.56 -27.69
CA LYS A 6 0.99 14.99 -26.38
C LYS A 6 1.07 15.99 -25.22
N PRO A 7 0.00 16.27 -24.44
CA PRO A 7 0.05 17.29 -23.38
C PRO A 7 1.22 17.07 -22.42
N LEU A 8 1.92 18.16 -22.05
CA LEU A 8 3.02 18.09 -21.09
C LEU A 8 2.50 17.56 -19.74
N PRO A 9 3.31 16.78 -19.00
CA PRO A 9 2.89 16.22 -17.72
C PRO A 9 2.53 17.33 -16.73
N HIS A 10 1.32 17.29 -16.16
CA HIS A 10 0.86 18.25 -15.14
C HIS A 10 1.41 17.98 -13.73
N ARG A 11 2.00 16.79 -13.50
CA ARG A 11 2.59 16.41 -12.20
C ARG A 11 3.93 15.70 -12.40
N PRO A 12 5.03 16.16 -11.78
CA PRO A 12 6.34 15.49 -11.85
C PRO A 12 6.32 14.06 -11.31
N ALA A 13 5.59 13.82 -10.22
CA ALA A 13 5.54 12.54 -9.52
C ALA A 13 4.91 11.38 -10.33
N ALA A 14 4.24 11.67 -11.45
CA ALA A 14 3.68 10.65 -12.35
C ALA A 14 4.70 10.09 -13.36
N VAL A 15 5.93 10.60 -13.37
CA VAL A 15 6.98 10.20 -14.32
C VAL A 15 8.01 9.31 -13.62
N SER A 16 8.21 8.10 -14.16
CA SER A 16 9.21 7.13 -13.67
C SER A 16 10.62 7.73 -13.67
N PRO A 17 11.50 7.33 -12.73
CA PRO A 17 12.89 7.77 -12.72
C PRO A 17 13.59 7.53 -14.06
N PHE A 18 14.49 8.45 -14.43
CA PHE A 18 15.19 8.40 -15.70
C PHE A 18 16.61 8.94 -15.57
N TYR A 19 17.48 8.53 -16.49
CA TYR A 19 18.85 8.99 -16.61
C TYR A 19 18.96 10.05 -17.70
N LEU A 20 19.67 11.13 -17.36
CA LEU A 20 20.25 12.09 -18.31
C LEU A 20 21.76 11.91 -18.30
N ASN A 21 22.29 11.07 -19.18
CA ASN A 21 23.68 10.60 -19.12
C ASN A 21 24.05 10.06 -17.72
N GLU A 22 24.88 10.78 -16.97
CA GLU A 22 25.39 10.42 -15.64
C GLU A 22 24.50 10.90 -14.47
N TYR A 23 23.43 11.64 -14.78
CA TYR A 23 22.49 12.19 -13.80
C TYR A 23 21.27 11.27 -13.69
N PHE A 24 21.05 10.71 -12.51
CA PHE A 24 19.83 9.96 -12.21
C PHE A 24 18.77 10.89 -11.64
N ILE A 25 17.66 11.06 -12.36
CA ILE A 25 16.57 11.97 -12.03
C ILE A 25 15.43 11.16 -11.41
N GLN A 26 14.99 11.58 -10.23
CA GLN A 26 13.86 10.98 -9.49
C GLN A 26 12.77 12.04 -9.28
N PRO A 27 11.80 12.14 -10.22
CA PRO A 27 10.77 13.17 -10.19
C PRO A 27 9.86 13.13 -8.96
N SER A 28 9.52 11.95 -8.43
CA SER A 28 8.69 11.77 -7.22
C SER A 28 9.33 12.37 -5.96
N LEU A 29 10.66 12.36 -5.90
CA LEU A 29 11.45 12.84 -4.77
C LEU A 29 12.01 14.25 -4.99
N ASN A 30 11.78 14.88 -6.16
CA ASN A 30 12.43 16.11 -6.60
C ASN A 30 13.97 16.06 -6.46
N ARG A 31 14.58 14.94 -6.84
CA ARG A 31 15.98 14.61 -6.56
C ARG A 31 16.77 14.32 -7.84
N VAL A 32 18.03 14.73 -7.86
CA VAL A 32 19.01 14.37 -8.89
C VAL A 32 20.27 13.83 -8.24
N THR A 33 20.71 12.65 -8.67
CA THR A 33 21.90 11.97 -8.13
C THR A 33 22.99 11.91 -9.20
N ILE A 34 24.22 12.28 -8.83
CA ILE A 34 25.40 12.23 -9.69
C ILE A 34 26.55 11.62 -8.89
N LYS A 35 27.11 10.49 -9.34
CA LYS A 35 28.27 9.85 -8.68
C LYS A 35 28.11 9.76 -7.14
N GLU A 36 26.94 9.30 -6.69
CA GLU A 36 26.55 9.16 -5.27
C GLU A 36 26.28 10.47 -4.50
N GLU A 37 26.51 11.64 -5.09
CA GLU A 37 26.07 12.92 -4.52
C GLU A 37 24.60 13.18 -4.88
N ILE A 38 23.78 13.39 -3.85
CA ILE A 38 22.35 13.67 -3.96
C ILE A 38 22.12 15.17 -3.89
N GLN A 39 21.49 15.73 -4.92
CA GLN A 39 21.06 17.11 -4.95
C GLN A 39 19.53 17.21 -4.97
N GLN A 40 18.98 17.87 -3.96
CA GLN A 40 17.56 18.19 -3.88
C GLN A 40 17.25 19.40 -4.78
N ILE A 41 16.16 19.32 -5.54
CA ILE A 41 15.70 20.34 -6.48
C ILE A 41 14.35 20.88 -6.02
N GLU A 42 14.10 22.17 -6.23
CA GLU A 42 12.77 22.75 -6.02
C GLU A 42 11.72 22.09 -6.94
N PRO A 43 10.51 21.75 -6.45
CA PRO A 43 9.51 21.02 -7.22
C PRO A 43 9.18 21.62 -8.60
N ARG A 44 9.10 22.96 -8.68
CA ARG A 44 8.82 23.68 -9.94
C ARG A 44 9.96 23.55 -10.96
N ILE A 45 11.20 23.50 -10.49
CA ILE A 45 12.38 23.34 -11.33
C ILE A 45 12.48 21.89 -11.83
N MET A 46 12.17 20.92 -10.97
CA MET A 46 12.03 19.51 -11.37
C MET A 46 10.92 19.35 -12.42
N HIS A 47 9.80 20.04 -12.24
CA HIS A 47 8.69 19.99 -13.20
C HIS A 47 9.09 20.51 -14.59
N VAL A 48 9.87 21.59 -14.67
CA VAL A 48 10.45 22.06 -15.95
C VAL A 48 11.34 20.98 -16.58
N LEU A 49 12.20 20.33 -15.80
CA LEU A 49 13.09 19.27 -16.30
C LEU A 49 12.30 18.09 -16.85
N VAL A 50 11.25 17.66 -16.15
CA VAL A 50 10.36 16.58 -16.57
C VAL A 50 9.61 16.94 -17.85
N CYS A 51 9.14 18.19 -17.99
CA CYS A 51 8.50 18.67 -19.22
C CYS A 51 9.45 18.61 -20.43
N LEU A 52 10.73 18.93 -20.22
CA LEU A 52 11.76 18.83 -21.26
C LEU A 52 12.14 17.37 -21.56
N ALA A 53 12.17 16.51 -20.54
CA ALA A 53 12.52 15.10 -20.66
C ALA A 53 11.41 14.22 -21.26
N ASP A 54 10.14 14.62 -21.16
CA ASP A 54 9.03 13.93 -21.85
C ASP A 54 9.11 14.07 -23.38
N ARG A 55 9.85 15.08 -23.87
CA ARG A 55 10.04 15.33 -25.30
C ARG A 55 11.51 15.60 -25.65
N PRO A 56 12.40 14.59 -25.50
CA PRO A 56 13.81 14.76 -25.78
C PRO A 56 14.02 15.09 -27.27
N GLY A 57 14.84 16.10 -27.56
CA GLY A 57 15.12 16.56 -28.92
C GLY A 57 14.07 17.49 -29.53
N GLU A 58 12.93 17.72 -28.87
CA GLU A 58 11.91 18.67 -29.33
C GLU A 58 12.02 20.04 -28.65
N VAL A 59 11.52 21.08 -29.31
CA VAL A 59 11.46 22.43 -28.74
C VAL A 59 10.17 22.60 -27.96
N VAL A 60 10.26 22.82 -26.66
CA VAL A 60 9.13 23.15 -25.78
C VAL A 60 9.03 24.66 -25.65
N SER A 61 7.88 25.23 -26.02
CA SER A 61 7.65 26.68 -26.00
C SER A 61 7.58 27.24 -24.57
N ARG A 62 7.85 28.53 -24.42
CA ARG A 62 7.77 29.21 -23.12
C ARG A 62 6.35 29.18 -22.56
N ASP A 63 5.36 29.45 -23.40
CA ASP A 63 3.94 29.42 -22.99
C ASP A 63 3.51 28.03 -22.50
N ALA A 64 3.98 26.96 -23.17
CA ALA A 64 3.67 25.59 -22.75
C ALA A 64 4.32 25.24 -21.40
N LEU A 65 5.56 25.68 -21.14
CA LEU A 65 6.21 25.50 -19.85
C LEU A 65 5.55 26.33 -18.74
N LEU A 66 5.17 27.57 -19.03
CA LEU A 66 4.45 28.45 -18.10
C LEU A 66 3.13 27.82 -17.69
N GLN A 67 2.33 27.37 -18.66
CA GLN A 67 1.03 26.75 -18.41
C GLN A 67 1.17 25.41 -17.66
N ALA A 68 2.15 24.58 -18.02
CA ALA A 68 2.32 23.26 -17.41
C ALA A 68 2.79 23.33 -15.95
N VAL A 69 3.68 24.27 -15.62
CA VAL A 69 4.34 24.33 -14.30
C VAL A 69 3.70 25.38 -13.36
N TRP A 70 3.14 26.45 -13.91
CA TRP A 70 2.60 27.58 -13.14
C TRP A 70 1.14 27.93 -13.46
N GLY A 71 0.36 27.04 -14.08
CA GLY A 71 -1.01 27.32 -14.57
C GLY A 71 -1.96 28.04 -13.59
N ASP A 72 -1.78 27.88 -12.29
CA ASP A 72 -2.58 28.53 -11.23
C ASP A 72 -1.94 29.80 -10.63
N SER A 73 -0.78 30.24 -11.14
CA SER A 73 0.00 31.37 -10.63
C SER A 73 0.29 32.39 -11.74
N ILE A 74 0.09 33.68 -11.46
CA ILE A 74 0.45 34.76 -12.40
C ILE A 74 1.97 34.99 -12.31
N VAL A 75 2.72 34.39 -13.23
CA VAL A 75 4.19 34.58 -13.35
C VAL A 75 4.57 34.90 -14.79
N GLY A 76 5.57 35.77 -14.97
CA GLY A 76 6.11 36.13 -16.29
C GLY A 76 7.18 35.14 -16.79
N GLU A 77 7.63 35.33 -18.04
CA GLU A 77 8.68 34.49 -18.67
C GLU A 77 10.01 34.45 -17.89
N GLU A 78 10.22 35.40 -16.97
CA GLU A 78 11.37 35.44 -16.06
C GLU A 78 11.46 34.18 -15.18
N ALA A 79 10.32 33.60 -14.77
CA ALA A 79 10.29 32.39 -13.95
C ALA A 79 10.88 31.17 -14.66
N ILE A 80 10.61 31.02 -15.96
CA ILE A 80 11.25 29.96 -16.77
C ILE A 80 12.75 30.23 -16.89
N THR A 81 13.13 31.48 -17.06
CA THR A 81 14.55 31.85 -17.21
C THR A 81 15.34 31.50 -15.96
N VAL A 82 14.76 31.74 -14.77
CA VAL A 82 15.34 31.32 -13.47
C VAL A 82 15.40 29.80 -13.38
N ALA A 83 14.31 29.08 -13.68
CA ALA A 83 14.28 27.62 -13.61
C ALA A 83 15.32 26.97 -14.55
N ILE A 84 15.46 27.47 -15.78
CA ILE A 84 16.47 26.97 -16.73
C ILE A 84 17.88 27.32 -16.29
N SER A 85 18.10 28.50 -15.70
CA SER A 85 19.41 28.87 -15.14
C SER A 85 19.81 27.92 -14.03
N GLU A 86 18.87 27.56 -13.16
CA GLU A 86 19.13 26.64 -12.05
C GLU A 86 19.34 25.20 -12.53
N LEU A 87 18.55 24.73 -13.51
CA LEU A 87 18.79 23.44 -14.17
C LEU A 87 20.17 23.36 -14.81
N ARG A 88 20.64 24.43 -15.47
CA ARG A 88 22.00 24.48 -16.01
C ARG A 88 23.06 24.41 -14.92
N ARG A 89 22.84 25.08 -13.79
CA ARG A 89 23.76 25.01 -12.63
C ARG A 89 23.86 23.59 -12.09
N ILE A 90 22.72 22.91 -11.94
CA ILE A 90 22.63 21.53 -11.44
C ILE A 90 23.28 20.55 -12.42
N LEU A 91 22.95 20.65 -13.71
CA LEU A 91 23.48 19.77 -14.78
C LEU A 91 24.90 20.16 -15.24
N LYS A 92 25.53 21.15 -14.59
CA LYS A 92 26.83 21.73 -14.98
C LYS A 92 26.91 22.09 -16.48
N ASP A 93 25.81 22.61 -17.01
CA ASP A 93 25.61 22.90 -18.43
C ASP A 93 25.93 24.37 -18.80
N ASN A 94 26.37 24.63 -20.03
CA ASN A 94 26.83 25.95 -20.47
C ASN A 94 25.96 26.53 -21.59
N THR A 95 25.48 27.77 -21.41
CA THR A 95 24.64 28.45 -22.40
C THR A 95 25.30 28.68 -23.78
N LYS A 96 26.63 28.85 -23.84
CA LYS A 96 27.37 29.05 -25.10
C LYS A 96 27.73 27.75 -25.82
N SER A 97 27.73 26.63 -25.10
CA SER A 97 28.04 25.29 -25.63
C SER A 97 27.20 24.27 -24.85
N PRO A 98 25.88 24.22 -25.11
CA PRO A 98 24.96 23.39 -24.33
C PRO A 98 25.22 21.90 -24.60
N HIS A 99 25.27 21.12 -23.53
CA HIS A 99 25.32 19.65 -23.56
C HIS A 99 23.98 19.03 -23.18
N TYR A 100 23.14 19.76 -22.43
CA TYR A 100 21.86 19.26 -21.95
C TYR A 100 20.67 20.09 -22.44
N ILE A 101 20.68 21.42 -22.21
CA ILE A 101 19.55 22.30 -22.48
C ILE A 101 19.95 23.40 -23.48
N GLU A 102 19.46 23.27 -24.71
CA GLU A 102 19.63 24.26 -25.77
C GLU A 102 18.55 25.35 -25.71
N THR A 103 18.94 26.61 -25.87
CA THR A 103 17.99 27.74 -25.95
C THR A 103 17.69 28.07 -27.40
N ILE A 104 16.43 27.96 -27.81
CA ILE A 104 15.98 28.37 -29.15
C ILE A 104 15.44 29.80 -29.07
N ARG A 105 16.11 30.73 -29.75
CA ARG A 105 15.70 32.15 -29.79
C ARG A 105 14.25 32.26 -30.27
N LYS A 106 13.39 32.88 -29.45
CA LYS A 106 11.93 33.04 -29.69
C LYS A 106 11.13 31.72 -29.83
N GLY A 107 11.76 30.56 -29.61
CA GLY A 107 11.12 29.24 -29.76
C GLY A 107 10.93 28.47 -28.46
N GLY A 108 11.78 28.67 -27.45
CA GLY A 108 11.69 27.99 -26.16
C GLY A 108 12.98 27.25 -25.81
N TYR A 109 12.86 26.06 -25.21
CA TYR A 109 14.00 25.25 -24.76
C TYR A 109 13.89 23.82 -25.28
N ARG A 110 15.05 23.20 -25.53
CA ARG A 110 15.14 21.82 -26.02
C ARG A 110 16.14 21.04 -25.19
N LEU A 111 15.76 19.84 -24.76
CA LEU A 111 16.69 18.89 -24.18
C LEU A 111 17.41 18.15 -25.32
N ILE A 112 18.74 18.26 -25.39
CA ILE A 112 19.56 17.70 -26.49
C ILE A 112 20.31 16.42 -26.11
N THR A 113 20.05 15.89 -24.92
CA THR A 113 20.65 14.65 -24.44
C THR A 113 19.66 13.47 -24.54
N GLU A 114 20.18 12.25 -24.53
CA GLU A 114 19.37 11.03 -24.51
C GLU A 114 18.74 10.84 -23.12
N VAL A 115 17.43 10.58 -23.09
CA VAL A 115 16.68 10.24 -21.88
C VAL A 115 16.51 8.73 -21.85
N ARG A 116 17.09 8.06 -20.85
CA ARG A 116 16.89 6.62 -20.64
C ARG A 116 16.05 6.39 -19.40
N HIS A 117 14.87 5.83 -19.55
CA HIS A 117 14.08 5.44 -18.38
C HIS A 117 14.76 4.27 -17.66
N ALA A 118 14.80 4.33 -16.33
CA ALA A 118 15.35 3.24 -15.56
C ALA A 118 14.39 2.04 -15.65
N GLU A 119 14.80 0.98 -16.35
CA GLU A 119 14.18 -0.34 -16.18
C GLU A 119 14.54 -0.84 -14.77
N ALA A 120 13.55 -1.35 -14.04
CA ALA A 120 13.63 -1.61 -12.60
C ALA A 120 14.54 -2.80 -12.20
N ASP A 121 15.61 -3.11 -12.94
CA ASP A 121 16.47 -4.27 -12.66
C ASP A 121 17.94 -4.17 -13.16
N GLN A 122 18.47 -2.97 -13.45
CA GLN A 122 19.91 -2.85 -13.75
C GLN A 122 20.69 -2.13 -12.63
N PRO A 123 21.69 -2.79 -12.00
CA PRO A 123 22.63 -2.11 -11.10
C PRO A 123 23.50 -1.12 -11.89
N PRO A 124 24.04 -0.07 -11.24
CA PRO A 124 24.85 0.94 -11.93
C PRO A 124 26.07 0.28 -12.59
N PRO A 125 26.46 0.72 -13.81
CA PRO A 125 27.62 0.14 -14.48
C PRO A 125 28.86 0.39 -13.64
N ARG A 126 29.47 -0.70 -13.14
CA ARG A 126 30.82 -0.68 -12.58
C ARG A 126 31.75 -0.12 -13.64
N THR A 127 32.54 0.89 -13.26
CA THR A 127 33.63 1.44 -14.06
C THR A 127 34.56 0.31 -14.51
N ALA A 128 34.45 -0.10 -15.77
CA ALA A 128 35.41 -0.98 -16.41
C ALA A 128 36.61 -0.14 -16.84
N GLU A 129 37.77 -0.47 -16.29
CA GLU A 129 39.07 0.07 -16.67
C GLU A 129 39.30 -0.09 -18.19
N VAL A 130 39.61 1.02 -18.84
CA VAL A 130 39.98 1.09 -20.24
C VAL A 130 41.40 0.55 -20.40
N ASN A 131 41.53 -0.74 -20.70
CA ASN A 131 42.77 -1.30 -21.25
C ASN A 131 42.74 -1.22 -22.78
N ALA A 132 43.42 -0.21 -23.31
CA ALA A 132 43.60 0.00 -24.74
C ALA A 132 44.55 -1.05 -25.36
N ARG A 133 44.12 -1.66 -26.46
CA ARG A 133 45.03 -2.19 -27.49
C ARG A 133 44.56 -1.72 -28.88
N PRO A 134 45.48 -1.32 -29.78
CA PRO A 134 45.10 -0.66 -31.03
C PRO A 134 44.66 -1.67 -32.08
N ARG A 135 43.55 -1.38 -32.75
CA ARG A 135 43.09 -2.09 -33.94
C ARG A 135 43.71 -1.47 -35.19
N THR A 136 44.34 -2.32 -35.98
CA THR A 136 44.99 -2.05 -37.26
C THR A 136 43.98 -1.73 -38.36
N VAL A 137 44.35 -0.77 -39.20
CA VAL A 137 43.65 -0.34 -40.42
C VAL A 137 44.01 -1.25 -41.59
N PRO A 138 43.06 -1.62 -42.47
CA PRO A 138 43.37 -1.93 -43.88
C PRO A 138 42.81 -0.86 -44.84
N PRO A 139 43.38 -0.73 -46.05
CA PRO A 139 43.37 0.53 -46.80
C PRO A 139 42.25 0.67 -47.84
N ALA A 140 42.21 1.89 -48.37
CA ALA A 140 41.27 2.47 -49.33
C ALA A 140 41.09 1.70 -50.65
N PHE A 141 39.89 1.81 -51.23
CA PHE A 141 39.66 1.67 -52.68
C PHE A 141 38.65 2.70 -53.20
N ASP A 142 38.79 2.92 -54.51
CA ASP A 142 38.55 4.14 -55.28
C ASP A 142 37.14 4.27 -55.90
N LYS A 143 36.86 5.51 -56.31
CA LYS A 143 35.90 6.08 -57.27
C LYS A 143 34.81 5.22 -57.97
N ARG A 144 33.58 5.76 -57.85
CA ARG A 144 32.49 5.99 -58.85
C ARG A 144 32.14 4.90 -59.87
N GLU A 145 30.85 4.56 -59.89
CA GLU A 145 30.07 4.44 -61.14
C GLU A 145 28.58 4.79 -60.93
N VAL A 146 27.98 5.45 -61.93
CA VAL A 146 26.59 5.94 -61.98
C VAL A 146 25.79 5.03 -62.92
N SER A 147 24.58 4.58 -62.56
CA SER A 147 23.55 4.25 -63.55
C SER A 147 22.12 4.02 -62.99
N LYS A 148 21.21 4.90 -63.45
CA LYS A 148 19.80 4.74 -63.86
C LYS A 148 18.67 4.55 -62.82
N SER A 149 17.76 5.54 -62.90
CA SER A 149 16.51 5.77 -62.16
C SER A 149 15.37 4.79 -62.48
N ARG A 150 14.59 4.41 -61.45
CA ARG A 150 13.25 3.78 -61.56
C ARG A 150 12.19 4.73 -60.95
N PRO A 151 11.02 4.97 -61.58
CA PRO A 151 10.14 6.11 -61.25
C PRO A 151 9.08 5.86 -60.15
N TRP A 152 9.17 4.77 -59.37
CA TRP A 152 8.17 4.48 -58.33
C TRP A 152 8.43 5.17 -56.98
N LEU A 153 9.59 5.82 -56.83
CA LEU A 153 10.00 6.52 -55.58
C LEU A 153 9.29 7.86 -55.34
N ILE A 154 8.41 8.31 -56.24
CA ILE A 154 7.74 9.62 -56.13
C ILE A 154 6.43 9.55 -55.33
N TRP A 155 5.80 8.37 -55.21
CA TRP A 155 4.49 8.24 -54.54
C TRP A 155 4.55 7.72 -53.09
N ALA A 156 5.64 7.08 -52.68
CA ALA A 156 5.84 6.58 -51.33
C ALA A 156 5.71 7.65 -50.22
N PRO A 157 6.31 8.87 -50.34
CA PRO A 157 6.17 9.88 -49.30
C PRO A 157 4.74 10.44 -49.22
N ALA A 158 4.02 10.52 -50.34
CA ALA A 158 2.63 11.00 -50.37
C ALA A 158 1.67 10.02 -49.69
N ILE A 159 1.88 8.71 -49.86
CA ILE A 159 1.08 7.67 -49.20
C ILE A 159 1.37 7.64 -47.69
N ILE A 160 2.63 7.77 -47.27
CA ILE A 160 3.01 7.87 -45.86
C ILE A 160 2.39 9.11 -45.21
N LEU A 161 2.43 10.25 -45.90
CA LEU A 161 1.77 11.48 -45.44
C LEU A 161 0.25 11.32 -45.33
N ALA A 162 -0.40 10.65 -46.28
CA ALA A 162 -1.84 10.39 -46.21
C ALA A 162 -2.20 9.47 -45.03
N ILE A 163 -1.42 8.42 -44.77
CA ILE A 163 -1.63 7.51 -43.63
C ILE A 163 -1.41 8.25 -42.30
N LEU A 164 -0.35 9.05 -42.20
CA LEU A 164 -0.09 9.90 -41.02
C LEU A 164 -1.19 10.94 -40.81
N SER A 165 -1.70 11.54 -41.89
CA SER A 165 -2.81 12.49 -41.83
C SER A 165 -4.08 11.83 -41.31
N ILE A 166 -4.38 10.61 -41.77
CA ILE A 166 -5.53 9.83 -41.29
C ILE A 166 -5.34 9.44 -39.82
N ALA A 167 -4.14 9.05 -39.41
CA ALA A 167 -3.84 8.73 -38.01
C ALA A 167 -4.00 9.96 -37.10
N ILE A 168 -3.51 11.12 -37.54
CA ILE A 168 -3.66 12.40 -36.81
C ILE A 168 -5.14 12.82 -36.74
N ILE A 169 -5.90 12.69 -37.82
CA ILE A 169 -7.34 13.00 -37.84
C ILE A 169 -8.12 12.03 -36.92
N GLN A 170 -7.77 10.74 -36.91
CA GLN A 170 -8.36 9.77 -35.99
C GLN A 170 -8.00 10.09 -34.54
N GLN A 171 -6.79 10.59 -34.28
CA GLN A 171 -6.35 10.98 -32.95
C GLN A 171 -6.95 12.31 -32.49
N TRP A 172 -7.18 13.26 -33.38
CA TRP A 172 -7.89 14.52 -33.09
C TRP A 172 -9.40 14.33 -32.89
N ARG A 173 -10.00 13.33 -33.56
CA ARG A 173 -11.40 12.93 -33.30
C ARG A 173 -11.58 12.25 -31.95
N LYS A 174 -10.52 11.64 -31.40
CA LYS A 174 -10.48 11.19 -30.01
C LYS A 174 -10.13 12.41 -29.17
N GLY A 175 -11.12 13.11 -28.62
CA GLY A 175 -10.90 14.24 -27.72
C GLY A 175 -9.96 13.88 -26.54
N PRO A 176 -9.60 14.85 -25.68
CA PRO A 176 -8.84 14.55 -24.47
C PRO A 176 -9.51 13.39 -23.72
N PRO A 177 -8.74 12.43 -23.17
CA PRO A 177 -9.32 11.31 -22.43
C PRO A 177 -10.25 11.89 -21.38
N ALA A 178 -11.53 11.51 -21.45
CA ALA A 178 -12.52 11.96 -20.49
C ALA A 178 -12.02 11.59 -19.09
N GLU A 179 -12.17 12.51 -18.12
CA GLU A 179 -11.97 12.14 -16.72
C GLU A 179 -12.84 10.92 -16.42
N PRO A 180 -12.28 9.89 -15.74
CA PRO A 180 -13.04 8.69 -15.44
C PRO A 180 -14.27 9.09 -14.64
N ALA A 181 -15.45 8.75 -15.15
CA ALA A 181 -16.70 9.03 -14.47
C ALA A 181 -16.71 8.30 -13.11
N ILE A 182 -17.10 9.03 -12.07
CA ILE A 182 -17.28 8.45 -10.74
C ILE A 182 -18.31 7.32 -10.83
N LEU A 183 -17.95 6.15 -10.30
CA LEU A 183 -18.86 5.03 -10.15
C LEU A 183 -19.99 5.42 -9.19
N LYS A 184 -21.20 5.46 -9.73
CA LYS A 184 -22.41 5.80 -8.99
C LYS A 184 -22.88 4.57 -8.20
N GLY A 185 -22.27 4.35 -7.05
CA GLY A 185 -22.72 3.36 -6.07
C GLY A 185 -23.82 3.91 -5.17
N ARG A 186 -24.71 3.05 -4.71
CA ARG A 186 -25.65 3.31 -3.61
C ARG A 186 -25.41 2.33 -2.47
N PRO A 187 -25.62 2.72 -1.20
CA PRO A 187 -25.71 1.77 -0.11
C PRO A 187 -26.75 0.69 -0.45
N PHE A 188 -26.32 -0.56 -0.37
CA PHE A 188 -27.13 -1.75 -0.59
C PHE A 188 -27.57 -2.37 0.73
N THR A 189 -26.67 -2.33 1.73
CA THR A 189 -26.97 -2.60 3.14
C THR A 189 -26.53 -1.41 3.98
N SER A 190 -27.04 -1.36 5.20
CA SER A 190 -26.66 -0.41 6.25
C SER A 190 -27.08 -0.98 7.62
N TYR A 191 -26.86 -2.28 7.81
CA TYR A 191 -27.27 -2.96 9.03
C TYR A 191 -26.24 -2.69 10.14
N PRO A 192 -26.61 -2.89 11.42
CA PRO A 192 -25.64 -2.76 12.49
C PRO A 192 -24.47 -3.74 12.34
N GLY A 193 -23.24 -3.26 12.49
CA GLY A 193 -22.05 -4.10 12.55
C GLY A 193 -21.29 -4.21 11.23
N ASN A 194 -20.92 -5.43 10.86
CA ASN A 194 -20.03 -5.69 9.72
C ASN A 194 -20.69 -6.63 8.71
N GLU A 195 -21.02 -6.11 7.53
CA GLU A 195 -21.39 -6.88 6.36
C GLU A 195 -20.16 -7.13 5.49
N MET A 196 -19.82 -8.39 5.26
CA MET A 196 -18.54 -8.79 4.66
C MET A 196 -18.71 -9.80 3.53
N TYR A 197 -17.68 -9.89 2.70
CA TYR A 197 -17.48 -10.86 1.63
C TYR A 197 -18.70 -10.99 0.71
N PRO A 198 -19.13 -9.88 0.07
CA PRO A 198 -20.29 -9.93 -0.80
C PRO A 198 -20.00 -10.76 -2.05
N ALA A 199 -20.97 -11.56 -2.47
CA ALA A 199 -20.96 -12.32 -3.70
C ALA A 199 -22.26 -12.03 -4.47
N LEU A 200 -22.12 -11.38 -5.62
CA LEU A 200 -23.25 -11.07 -6.50
C LEU A 200 -23.66 -12.33 -7.28
N SER A 201 -24.97 -12.58 -7.36
CA SER A 201 -25.48 -13.74 -8.10
C SER A 201 -25.14 -13.64 -9.58
N PRO A 202 -25.05 -14.77 -10.32
CA PRO A 202 -24.68 -14.74 -11.73
C PRO A 202 -25.56 -13.84 -12.59
N ASP A 203 -26.85 -13.72 -12.25
CA ASP A 203 -27.82 -12.85 -12.93
C ASP A 203 -27.84 -11.39 -12.43
N GLY A 204 -27.09 -11.06 -11.38
CA GLY A 204 -26.97 -9.72 -10.80
C GLY A 204 -28.15 -9.29 -9.93
N LYS A 205 -29.06 -10.19 -9.53
CA LYS A 205 -30.30 -9.84 -8.81
C LYS A 205 -30.26 -10.08 -7.31
N GLN A 206 -29.26 -10.80 -6.81
CA GLN A 206 -29.13 -11.17 -5.41
C GLN A 206 -27.69 -10.98 -4.96
N VAL A 207 -27.51 -10.61 -3.71
CA VAL A 207 -26.19 -10.57 -3.06
C VAL A 207 -26.21 -11.53 -1.89
N ALA A 208 -25.29 -12.48 -1.89
CA ALA A 208 -24.94 -13.26 -0.71
C ALA A 208 -23.85 -12.52 0.06
N PHE A 209 -23.90 -12.48 1.38
CA PHE A 209 -22.91 -11.79 2.21
C PHE A 209 -22.90 -12.39 3.61
N VAL A 210 -21.88 -12.02 4.37
CA VAL A 210 -21.66 -12.47 5.76
C VAL A 210 -22.09 -11.37 6.71
N TRP A 211 -22.85 -11.70 7.74
CA TRP A 211 -23.27 -10.74 8.76
C TRP A 211 -23.52 -11.42 10.09
N ALA A 212 -23.32 -10.70 11.20
CA ALA A 212 -23.49 -11.22 12.55
C ALA A 212 -24.95 -11.15 13.07
N GLY A 213 -25.87 -10.64 12.25
CA GLY A 213 -27.24 -10.34 12.69
C GLY A 213 -27.32 -9.08 13.57
N GLU A 214 -28.53 -8.71 13.98
CA GLU A 214 -28.76 -7.53 14.84
C GLU A 214 -28.20 -7.72 16.25
N ASP A 215 -28.26 -8.95 16.77
CA ASP A 215 -27.77 -9.29 18.12
C ASP A 215 -26.24 -9.46 18.17
N GLY A 216 -25.60 -9.66 17.00
CA GLY A 216 -24.14 -9.72 16.88
C GLY A 216 -23.50 -11.02 17.38
N ASP A 217 -24.24 -12.13 17.32
CA ASP A 217 -23.88 -13.38 18.00
C ASP A 217 -22.81 -14.21 17.25
N ASN A 218 -22.99 -14.40 15.94
CA ASN A 218 -22.12 -15.24 15.09
C ASN A 218 -22.25 -14.82 13.62
N TYR A 219 -21.18 -14.95 12.83
CA TYR A 219 -21.22 -14.64 11.40
C TYR A 219 -21.86 -15.76 10.57
N ASP A 220 -23.06 -15.51 10.03
CA ASP A 220 -23.76 -16.41 9.11
C ASP A 220 -23.82 -15.84 7.69
N ILE A 221 -24.28 -16.68 6.75
CA ILE A 221 -24.55 -16.30 5.37
C ILE A 221 -25.98 -15.75 5.25
N TYR A 222 -26.10 -14.55 4.70
CA TYR A 222 -27.35 -13.88 4.36
C TYR A 222 -27.46 -13.69 2.85
N VAL A 223 -28.69 -13.63 2.35
CA VAL A 223 -29.00 -13.34 0.94
C VAL A 223 -30.03 -12.21 0.88
N LYS A 224 -29.73 -11.14 0.15
CA LYS A 224 -30.64 -10.01 -0.08
C LYS A 224 -30.93 -9.86 -1.58
N GLN A 225 -32.21 -9.72 -1.94
CA GLN A 225 -32.60 -9.39 -3.31
C GLN A 225 -32.43 -7.89 -3.55
N LEU A 226 -32.20 -7.49 -4.79
CA LEU A 226 -31.97 -6.08 -5.15
C LEU A 226 -33.14 -5.15 -4.80
N ASP A 227 -34.37 -5.67 -4.84
CA ASP A 227 -35.63 -4.93 -4.65
C ASP A 227 -36.23 -5.11 -3.25
N THR A 228 -35.53 -5.77 -2.33
CA THR A 228 -36.01 -6.04 -0.97
C THR A 228 -35.11 -5.42 0.08
N GLU A 229 -35.70 -4.86 1.14
CA GLU A 229 -34.93 -4.32 2.25
C GLU A 229 -34.49 -5.37 3.27
N THR A 230 -35.28 -6.43 3.48
CA THR A 230 -34.95 -7.45 4.48
C THR A 230 -34.12 -8.57 3.88
N PRO A 231 -32.97 -8.94 4.48
CA PRO A 231 -32.17 -10.06 4.02
C PRO A 231 -32.75 -11.38 4.57
N LEU A 232 -32.59 -12.46 3.81
CA LEU A 232 -32.85 -13.81 4.27
C LEU A 232 -31.60 -14.36 4.96
N ARG A 233 -31.70 -14.71 6.24
CA ARG A 233 -30.67 -15.50 6.93
C ARG A 233 -30.67 -16.92 6.36
N LEU A 234 -29.67 -17.27 5.56
CA LEU A 234 -29.60 -18.55 4.88
C LEU A 234 -29.09 -19.65 5.81
N THR A 235 -28.17 -19.34 6.71
CA THR A 235 -27.57 -20.28 7.67
C THR A 235 -27.78 -19.80 9.11
N ASP A 236 -27.79 -20.76 10.04
CA ASP A 236 -28.00 -20.51 11.48
C ASP A 236 -27.18 -21.54 12.24
N ASN A 237 -25.86 -21.42 12.15
CA ASN A 237 -24.91 -22.31 12.81
C ASN A 237 -24.17 -21.53 13.90
N PRO A 238 -23.80 -22.14 15.04
CA PRO A 238 -23.02 -21.45 16.06
C PRO A 238 -21.54 -21.22 15.69
N ALA A 239 -21.04 -21.79 14.58
CA ALA A 239 -19.69 -21.55 14.11
C ALA A 239 -19.68 -20.46 13.04
N ASP A 240 -18.64 -19.61 13.03
CA ASP A 240 -18.50 -18.55 12.05
C ASP A 240 -18.41 -19.11 10.62
N GLU A 241 -18.99 -18.38 9.68
CA GLU A 241 -19.06 -18.71 8.27
C GLU A 241 -18.53 -17.56 7.42
N SER A 242 -17.90 -17.87 6.28
CA SER A 242 -17.33 -16.85 5.39
C SER A 242 -17.24 -17.29 3.94
N TYR A 243 -16.90 -16.33 3.07
CA TYR A 243 -16.61 -16.49 1.65
C TYR A 243 -17.74 -17.21 0.88
N PRO A 244 -18.96 -16.64 0.87
CA PRO A 244 -20.03 -17.19 0.05
C PRO A 244 -19.67 -17.09 -1.44
N ALA A 245 -19.99 -18.12 -2.23
CA ALA A 245 -19.86 -18.10 -3.69
C ALA A 245 -21.07 -18.78 -4.33
N TRP A 246 -21.59 -18.19 -5.40
CA TRP A 246 -22.77 -18.71 -6.09
C TRP A 246 -22.41 -19.86 -7.04
N SER A 247 -23.28 -20.87 -7.11
CA SER A 247 -23.26 -21.80 -8.22
C SER A 247 -23.60 -21.08 -9.54
N PRO A 248 -23.11 -21.55 -10.70
CA PRO A 248 -23.31 -20.85 -12.00
C PRO A 248 -24.77 -20.72 -12.46
N ASP A 249 -25.65 -21.55 -11.89
CA ASP A 249 -27.10 -21.52 -12.10
C ASP A 249 -27.84 -20.59 -11.12
N GLY A 250 -27.15 -20.05 -10.11
CA GLY A 250 -27.69 -19.12 -9.12
C GLY A 250 -28.61 -19.76 -8.06
N ASN A 251 -28.62 -21.09 -7.93
CA ASN A 251 -29.55 -21.77 -7.02
C ASN A 251 -28.92 -22.23 -5.70
N THR A 252 -27.59 -22.29 -5.63
CA THR A 252 -26.84 -22.83 -4.50
C THR A 252 -25.71 -21.87 -4.12
N ILE A 253 -25.41 -21.77 -2.83
CA ILE A 253 -24.25 -21.04 -2.32
C ILE A 253 -23.28 -22.04 -1.70
N ALA A 254 -22.01 -21.96 -2.10
CA ALA A 254 -20.89 -22.56 -1.38
C ALA A 254 -20.34 -21.57 -0.35
N PHE A 255 -19.85 -22.07 0.78
CA PHE A 255 -19.27 -21.23 1.83
C PHE A 255 -18.32 -22.06 2.71
N VAL A 256 -17.52 -21.37 3.50
CA VAL A 256 -16.61 -21.95 4.49
C VAL A 256 -17.24 -21.82 5.88
N ARG A 257 -17.12 -22.87 6.71
CA ARG A 257 -17.50 -22.83 8.12
C ARG A 257 -16.32 -23.19 9.00
N TYR A 258 -16.09 -22.41 10.07
CA TYR A 258 -14.99 -22.53 11.02
C TYR A 258 -15.40 -23.19 12.34
N GLY A 259 -15.86 -24.45 12.27
CA GLY A 259 -16.13 -25.26 13.47
C GLY A 259 -14.86 -25.91 14.06
N GLU A 260 -15.02 -26.97 14.87
CA GLU A 260 -13.88 -27.77 15.39
C GLU A 260 -12.91 -28.21 14.29
N ARG A 261 -13.45 -28.50 13.10
CA ARG A 261 -12.70 -28.67 11.87
C ARG A 261 -13.37 -27.87 10.77
N ALA A 262 -12.62 -26.97 10.16
CA ALA A 262 -13.14 -26.14 9.10
C ALA A 262 -13.56 -27.00 7.88
N GLY A 263 -14.52 -26.53 7.12
CA GLY A 263 -15.04 -27.28 5.97
C GLY A 263 -15.71 -26.39 4.93
N ILE A 264 -15.83 -26.95 3.72
CA ILE A 264 -16.57 -26.34 2.60
C ILE A 264 -17.95 -26.96 2.55
N TYR A 265 -18.97 -26.12 2.55
CA TYR A 265 -20.38 -26.48 2.58
C TYR A 265 -21.11 -25.87 1.39
N ILE A 266 -22.24 -26.47 1.02
CA ILE A 266 -23.18 -25.93 0.06
C ILE A 266 -24.59 -25.92 0.62
N LYS A 267 -25.38 -24.91 0.26
CA LYS A 267 -26.78 -24.79 0.64
C LYS A 267 -27.64 -24.20 -0.49
N PRO A 268 -28.76 -24.85 -0.87
CA PRO A 268 -29.73 -24.29 -1.81
C PRO A 268 -30.43 -23.04 -1.24
N VAL A 269 -30.60 -22.01 -2.05
CA VAL A 269 -31.17 -20.72 -1.62
C VAL A 269 -32.70 -20.76 -1.49
N LEU A 270 -33.38 -21.58 -2.30
CA LEU A 270 -34.84 -21.73 -2.29
C LEU A 270 -35.35 -22.75 -1.25
N GLY A 271 -34.51 -23.12 -0.28
CA GLY A 271 -34.80 -24.15 0.70
C GLY A 271 -34.27 -25.53 0.30
N GLY A 272 -33.82 -26.29 1.29
CA GLY A 272 -33.17 -27.59 1.11
C GLY A 272 -32.20 -27.88 2.26
N SER A 273 -31.73 -29.13 2.31
CA SER A 273 -30.72 -29.52 3.30
C SER A 273 -29.33 -29.03 2.88
N GLU A 274 -28.59 -28.52 3.84
CA GLU A 274 -27.17 -28.24 3.69
C GLU A 274 -26.38 -29.54 3.49
N ARG A 275 -25.30 -29.46 2.70
CA ARG A 275 -24.35 -30.56 2.50
C ARG A 275 -22.91 -30.07 2.68
N ARG A 276 -22.15 -30.78 3.51
CA ARG A 276 -20.68 -30.64 3.54
C ARG A 276 -20.05 -31.36 2.36
N LEU A 277 -19.13 -30.69 1.67
CA LEU A 277 -18.39 -31.26 0.56
C LEU A 277 -17.04 -31.81 1.00
N SER A 278 -16.29 -31.06 1.82
CA SER A 278 -14.97 -31.48 2.30
C SER A 278 -14.60 -30.83 3.64
N PHE A 279 -13.64 -31.44 4.33
CA PHE A 279 -12.91 -30.80 5.43
C PHE A 279 -11.67 -30.09 4.90
N ILE A 280 -11.22 -29.07 5.63
CA ILE A 280 -9.99 -28.34 5.37
C ILE A 280 -9.24 -28.16 6.70
N GLU A 281 -7.91 -28.21 6.64
CA GLU A 281 -7.06 -28.21 7.84
C GLU A 281 -6.89 -26.81 8.47
N ASN A 282 -7.22 -25.73 7.75
CA ASN A 282 -7.01 -24.36 8.22
C ASN A 282 -7.90 -23.35 7.47
N SER A 283 -7.75 -22.06 7.82
CA SER A 283 -8.59 -20.98 7.30
C SER A 283 -8.42 -20.75 5.81
N VAL A 284 -9.53 -20.58 5.11
CA VAL A 284 -9.56 -20.17 3.70
C VAL A 284 -9.46 -18.66 3.61
N GLY A 285 -8.68 -18.14 2.68
CA GLY A 285 -8.71 -16.73 2.29
C GLY A 285 -9.36 -16.56 0.92
N GLY A 286 -10.67 -16.80 0.77
CA GLY A 286 -11.41 -16.70 -0.49
C GLY A 286 -11.83 -18.03 -1.14
N LEU A 287 -13.03 -18.04 -1.73
CA LEU A 287 -13.67 -19.20 -2.34
C LEU A 287 -14.43 -18.76 -3.61
N ASP A 288 -14.36 -19.54 -4.67
CA ASP A 288 -15.09 -19.27 -5.92
C ASP A 288 -15.55 -20.56 -6.62
N TRP A 289 -16.64 -20.47 -7.39
CA TRP A 289 -17.25 -21.60 -8.09
C TRP A 289 -16.99 -21.51 -9.59
N SER A 290 -16.48 -22.57 -10.20
CA SER A 290 -16.18 -22.56 -11.63
C SER A 290 -17.45 -22.32 -12.47
N PRO A 291 -17.36 -21.55 -13.58
CA PRO A 291 -18.51 -21.25 -14.44
C PRO A 291 -19.20 -22.49 -15.05
N ASP A 292 -18.49 -23.61 -15.16
CA ASP A 292 -19.01 -24.89 -15.63
C ASP A 292 -19.65 -25.75 -14.52
N GLY A 293 -19.58 -25.31 -13.27
CA GLY A 293 -20.18 -25.96 -12.12
C GLY A 293 -19.44 -27.19 -11.61
N ARG A 294 -18.24 -27.50 -12.11
CA ARG A 294 -17.50 -28.73 -11.79
C ARG A 294 -16.49 -28.58 -10.65
N TRP A 295 -16.06 -27.36 -10.34
CA TRP A 295 -14.97 -27.11 -9.40
C TRP A 295 -15.30 -26.00 -8.42
N ILE A 296 -14.76 -26.12 -7.20
CA ILE A 296 -14.66 -25.01 -6.24
C ILE A 296 -13.17 -24.70 -6.07
N ALA A 297 -12.79 -23.44 -6.32
CA ALA A 297 -11.46 -22.94 -6.01
C ALA A 297 -11.45 -22.31 -4.63
N PHE A 298 -10.41 -22.57 -3.86
CA PHE A 298 -10.25 -22.02 -2.52
C PHE A 298 -8.77 -21.95 -2.14
N SER A 299 -8.45 -21.12 -1.17
CA SER A 299 -7.13 -21.06 -0.56
C SER A 299 -7.05 -22.01 0.63
N ALA A 300 -6.07 -22.92 0.67
CA ALA A 300 -5.87 -23.85 1.78
C ALA A 300 -4.42 -24.32 1.87
N ALA A 301 -3.98 -24.66 3.08
CA ALA A 301 -2.70 -25.31 3.30
C ALA A 301 -2.86 -26.84 3.18
N ALA A 302 -1.88 -27.49 2.57
CA ALA A 302 -1.85 -28.96 2.46
C ALA A 302 -1.58 -29.64 3.82
N ASP A 303 -0.81 -28.98 4.68
CA ASP A 303 -0.55 -29.34 6.08
C ASP A 303 -0.69 -28.06 6.92
N PRO A 304 -1.12 -28.12 8.19
CA PRO A 304 -1.24 -26.95 9.05
C PRO A 304 0.01 -26.07 9.18
N LYS A 305 1.21 -26.60 8.90
CA LYS A 305 2.49 -25.88 8.96
C LYS A 305 2.94 -25.28 7.62
N GLU A 306 2.27 -25.66 6.54
CA GLU A 306 2.60 -25.23 5.18
C GLU A 306 1.84 -23.95 4.82
N PRO A 307 2.34 -23.16 3.85
CA PRO A 307 1.66 -21.95 3.42
C PRO A 307 0.33 -22.28 2.72
N TYR A 308 -0.57 -21.30 2.69
CA TYR A 308 -1.81 -21.42 1.92
C TYR A 308 -1.52 -21.40 0.42
N LEU A 309 -2.13 -22.32 -0.30
CA LEU A 309 -2.03 -22.49 -1.75
C LEU A 309 -3.41 -22.40 -2.39
N ILE A 310 -3.47 -22.21 -3.70
CA ILE A 310 -4.73 -22.33 -4.43
C ILE A 310 -5.00 -23.81 -4.69
N ALA A 311 -6.17 -24.28 -4.25
CA ALA A 311 -6.65 -25.64 -4.40
C ALA A 311 -7.98 -25.67 -5.16
N LEU A 312 -8.22 -26.78 -5.85
CA LEU A 312 -9.47 -27.09 -6.54
C LEU A 312 -10.11 -28.34 -5.94
N LEU A 313 -11.37 -28.23 -5.54
CA LEU A 313 -12.22 -29.36 -5.17
C LEU A 313 -13.09 -29.76 -6.37
N SER A 314 -12.95 -31.01 -6.81
CA SER A 314 -13.82 -31.61 -7.81
C SER A 314 -15.20 -31.93 -7.22
N LEU A 315 -16.28 -31.41 -7.82
CA LEU A 315 -17.64 -31.74 -7.40
C LEU A 315 -18.15 -33.08 -7.94
N GLU A 316 -17.38 -33.74 -8.81
CA GLU A 316 -17.67 -35.09 -9.30
C GLU A 316 -17.00 -36.15 -8.42
N THR A 317 -15.71 -35.99 -8.15
CA THR A 317 -14.90 -36.99 -7.43
C THR A 317 -14.72 -36.67 -5.94
N MET A 318 -15.03 -35.45 -5.51
CA MET A 318 -14.75 -34.92 -4.16
C MET A 318 -13.27 -34.91 -3.79
N GLU A 319 -12.38 -34.93 -4.79
CA GLU A 319 -10.94 -34.88 -4.59
C GLU A 319 -10.43 -33.44 -4.64
N ILE A 320 -9.43 -33.14 -3.81
CA ILE A 320 -8.73 -31.85 -3.77
C ILE A 320 -7.43 -31.95 -4.55
N LYS A 321 -7.20 -31.00 -5.46
CA LYS A 321 -5.96 -30.82 -6.21
C LYS A 321 -5.37 -29.44 -5.90
N TYR A 322 -4.14 -29.40 -5.38
CA TYR A 322 -3.37 -28.16 -5.25
C TYR A 322 -2.80 -27.73 -6.60
N LEU A 323 -2.98 -26.46 -6.95
CA LEU A 323 -2.58 -25.91 -8.25
C LEU A 323 -1.27 -25.12 -8.19
N THR A 324 -1.03 -24.41 -7.09
CA THR A 324 0.12 -23.52 -6.95
C THR A 324 1.15 -24.10 -6.00
N PHE A 325 2.35 -23.51 -6.03
CA PHE A 325 3.41 -23.74 -5.05
C PHE A 325 4.06 -22.39 -4.72
N ILE A 326 4.57 -22.25 -3.50
CA ILE A 326 5.20 -21.02 -3.04
C ILE A 326 6.70 -21.03 -3.36
N GLN A 327 7.19 -19.92 -3.92
CA GLN A 327 8.62 -19.65 -4.12
C GLN A 327 9.19 -18.94 -2.89
N GLU A 328 10.52 -18.98 -2.68
CA GLU A 328 11.16 -18.54 -1.43
C GLU A 328 10.81 -17.09 -1.02
N GLU A 329 10.51 -16.21 -1.97
CA GLU A 329 10.17 -14.80 -1.76
C GLU A 329 8.70 -14.54 -1.36
N PHE A 330 7.83 -15.56 -1.39
CA PHE A 330 6.40 -15.43 -1.10
C PHE A 330 5.98 -16.23 0.14
N THR A 331 4.83 -15.88 0.71
CA THR A 331 4.31 -16.46 1.96
C THR A 331 3.03 -17.24 1.79
N CYS A 332 2.12 -16.85 0.89
CA CYS A 332 0.86 -17.55 0.67
C CYS A 332 0.11 -17.08 -0.59
N ASP A 333 -0.81 -17.92 -1.05
CA ASP A 333 -1.79 -17.63 -2.10
C ASP A 333 -3.20 -17.58 -1.55
N SER A 334 -3.99 -16.61 -2.02
CA SER A 334 -5.34 -16.33 -1.54
C SER A 334 -6.22 -15.76 -2.66
N TRP A 335 -7.51 -15.65 -2.37
CA TRP A 335 -8.56 -15.03 -3.19
C TRP A 335 -8.61 -15.54 -4.63
N PRO A 336 -8.79 -16.87 -4.83
CA PRO A 336 -8.95 -17.40 -6.18
C PRO A 336 -10.26 -16.90 -6.80
N ALA A 337 -10.21 -16.52 -8.07
CA ALA A 337 -11.38 -16.21 -8.88
C ALA A 337 -11.22 -16.77 -10.30
N PHE A 338 -12.21 -17.53 -10.77
CA PHE A 338 -12.26 -18.07 -12.12
C PHE A 338 -12.54 -16.98 -13.14
N SER A 339 -11.85 -17.03 -14.27
CA SER A 339 -12.22 -16.26 -15.44
C SER A 339 -13.63 -16.66 -15.90
N PRO A 340 -14.41 -15.76 -16.53
CA PRO A 340 -15.77 -16.08 -16.99
C PRO A 340 -15.86 -17.27 -17.96
N ASP A 341 -14.76 -17.56 -18.68
CA ASP A 341 -14.65 -18.73 -19.57
C ASP A 341 -14.16 -20.01 -18.86
N GLY A 342 -13.85 -19.93 -17.57
CA GLY A 342 -13.41 -21.02 -16.70
C GLY A 342 -11.99 -21.54 -16.97
N LYS A 343 -11.22 -20.92 -17.86
CA LYS A 343 -9.91 -21.44 -18.29
C LYS A 343 -8.75 -20.97 -17.44
N THR A 344 -8.91 -19.87 -16.72
CA THR A 344 -7.86 -19.24 -15.92
C THR A 344 -8.39 -18.94 -14.53
N ILE A 345 -7.52 -19.01 -13.52
CA ILE A 345 -7.79 -18.57 -12.17
C ILE A 345 -6.86 -17.40 -11.87
N ALA A 346 -7.42 -16.26 -11.47
CA ALA A 346 -6.68 -15.18 -10.87
C ALA A 346 -6.58 -15.41 -9.36
N PHE A 347 -5.48 -15.02 -8.75
CA PHE A 347 -5.30 -15.11 -7.29
C PHE A 347 -4.33 -14.04 -6.79
N ILE A 348 -4.40 -13.76 -5.49
CA ILE A 348 -3.50 -12.85 -4.78
C ILE A 348 -2.39 -13.67 -4.15
N ARG A 349 -1.14 -13.39 -4.53
CA ARG A 349 0.06 -13.94 -3.88
C ARG A 349 0.68 -12.90 -2.96
N ALA A 350 1.00 -13.32 -1.74
CA ALA A 350 1.59 -12.49 -0.70
C ALA A 350 3.09 -12.69 -0.58
N GLY A 351 3.84 -11.60 -0.40
CA GLY A 351 5.21 -11.61 0.11
C GLY A 351 5.27 -11.40 1.62
N TYR A 352 6.47 -11.42 2.18
CA TYR A 352 6.73 -11.24 3.62
C TYR A 352 6.31 -9.86 4.18
N SER A 353 6.01 -8.90 3.30
CA SER A 353 5.64 -7.53 3.65
C SER A 353 4.21 -7.19 3.22
N ALA A 354 3.90 -5.90 3.07
CA ALA A 354 2.64 -5.43 2.46
C ALA A 354 2.52 -5.78 0.97
N GLN A 355 3.56 -6.35 0.35
CA GLN A 355 3.56 -6.78 -1.05
C GLN A 355 2.49 -7.83 -1.31
N ARG A 356 1.52 -7.49 -2.16
CA ARG A 356 0.52 -8.40 -2.71
C ARG A 356 0.46 -8.21 -4.21
N ASP A 357 0.45 -9.30 -4.95
CA ASP A 357 0.42 -9.28 -6.41
C ASP A 357 -0.64 -10.22 -6.96
N ILE A 358 -1.15 -9.87 -8.13
CA ILE A 358 -2.08 -10.71 -8.87
C ILE A 358 -1.29 -11.64 -9.78
N PHE A 359 -1.60 -12.92 -9.66
CA PHE A 359 -1.11 -13.99 -10.51
C PHE A 359 -2.27 -14.66 -11.24
N LEU A 360 -1.96 -15.21 -12.41
CA LEU A 360 -2.87 -15.99 -13.23
C LEU A 360 -2.30 -17.39 -13.41
N ILE A 361 -3.14 -18.41 -13.29
CA ILE A 361 -2.79 -19.81 -13.56
C ILE A 361 -3.88 -20.47 -14.41
N PRO A 362 -3.53 -21.32 -15.41
CA PRO A 362 -4.53 -22.12 -16.11
C PRO A 362 -5.27 -23.05 -15.14
N THR A 363 -6.58 -23.21 -15.30
CA THR A 363 -7.42 -24.08 -14.44
C THR A 363 -6.94 -25.54 -14.43
N GLY A 364 -6.35 -26.02 -15.55
CA GLY A 364 -5.74 -27.35 -15.63
C GLY A 364 -4.45 -27.51 -14.82
N GLY A 365 -3.89 -26.43 -14.28
CA GLY A 365 -2.52 -26.31 -13.80
C GLY A 365 -1.55 -25.95 -14.92
N GLY A 366 -0.31 -25.65 -14.55
CA GLY A 366 0.76 -25.29 -15.49
C GLY A 366 1.57 -24.11 -15.01
N THR A 367 2.12 -23.34 -15.96
CA THR A 367 2.96 -22.18 -15.65
C THR A 367 2.10 -20.99 -15.22
N GLU A 368 2.46 -20.43 -14.07
CA GLU A 368 1.87 -19.22 -13.54
C GLU A 368 2.41 -17.98 -14.27
N ARG A 369 1.56 -16.96 -14.41
CA ARG A 369 1.92 -15.65 -14.95
C ARG A 369 1.62 -14.58 -13.90
N ARG A 370 2.67 -13.89 -13.43
CA ARG A 370 2.52 -12.68 -12.63
C ARG A 370 1.92 -11.58 -13.51
N LEU A 371 0.70 -11.13 -13.19
CA LEU A 371 -0.01 -10.08 -13.94
C LEU A 371 0.46 -8.69 -13.53
N THR A 372 0.78 -8.53 -12.25
CA THR A 372 1.09 -7.22 -11.66
C THR A 372 2.35 -7.28 -10.81
N ARG A 373 2.98 -6.11 -10.62
CA ARG A 373 4.15 -5.91 -9.76
C ARG A 373 3.86 -4.75 -8.82
N PHE A 374 2.88 -4.95 -7.96
CA PHE A 374 2.53 -4.07 -6.88
C PHE A 374 3.49 -4.28 -5.70
N GLN A 375 3.73 -3.19 -4.96
CA GLN A 375 4.31 -3.24 -3.62
C GLN A 375 3.28 -2.71 -2.61
N HIS A 376 2.01 -3.01 -2.83
CA HIS A 376 0.90 -2.49 -2.04
C HIS A 376 -0.08 -3.59 -1.67
N SER A 377 -0.92 -3.31 -0.67
CA SER A 377 -1.94 -4.24 -0.21
C SER A 377 -3.10 -4.34 -1.21
N ILE A 378 -3.64 -5.54 -1.37
CA ILE A 378 -4.82 -5.86 -2.19
C ILE A 378 -5.84 -6.56 -1.29
N GLN A 379 -7.09 -6.11 -1.34
CA GLN A 379 -8.22 -6.67 -0.58
C GLN A 379 -9.31 -7.13 -1.56
N GLY A 380 -9.15 -8.35 -2.04
CA GLY A 380 -10.08 -8.98 -2.96
C GLY A 380 -9.93 -8.54 -4.41
N LEU A 381 -10.42 -9.40 -5.29
CA LEU A 381 -10.47 -9.21 -6.73
C LEU A 381 -11.67 -9.96 -7.31
N ASP A 382 -12.15 -9.52 -8.47
CA ASP A 382 -13.09 -10.28 -9.30
C ASP A 382 -12.93 -9.92 -10.78
N TRP A 383 -13.37 -10.81 -11.67
CA TRP A 383 -13.29 -10.66 -13.11
C TRP A 383 -14.42 -9.79 -13.66
N THR A 384 -14.09 -8.96 -14.66
CA THR A 384 -15.12 -8.36 -15.49
C THR A 384 -15.84 -9.44 -16.29
N SER A 385 -17.12 -9.23 -16.58
CA SER A 385 -17.98 -10.20 -17.29
C SER A 385 -17.42 -10.62 -18.65
N ASP A 386 -16.64 -9.75 -19.30
CA ASP A 386 -15.98 -10.00 -20.58
C ASP A 386 -14.63 -10.73 -20.49
N GLY A 387 -14.11 -10.96 -19.27
CA GLY A 387 -12.84 -11.62 -19.01
C GLY A 387 -11.60 -10.82 -19.44
N ARG A 388 -11.73 -9.54 -19.81
CA ARG A 388 -10.61 -8.71 -20.28
C ARG A 388 -9.90 -7.96 -19.16
N SER A 389 -10.51 -7.87 -17.99
CA SER A 389 -9.98 -7.14 -16.85
C SER A 389 -10.35 -7.80 -15.52
N LEU A 390 -9.63 -7.41 -14.47
CA LEU A 390 -10.01 -7.62 -13.09
C LEU A 390 -10.39 -6.29 -12.46
N VAL A 391 -11.32 -6.29 -11.52
CA VAL A 391 -11.51 -5.21 -10.57
C VAL A 391 -10.93 -5.65 -9.23
N ILE A 392 -10.10 -4.81 -8.64
CA ILE A 392 -9.45 -5.06 -7.35
C ILE A 392 -9.70 -3.90 -6.41
N ALA A 393 -9.68 -4.15 -5.10
CA ALA A 393 -9.46 -3.10 -4.13
C ALA A 393 -7.98 -3.07 -3.74
N ALA A 394 -7.30 -1.95 -3.95
CA ALA A 394 -5.88 -1.81 -3.66
C ALA A 394 -5.56 -0.42 -3.10
N ALA A 395 -4.50 -0.33 -2.31
CA ALA A 395 -4.09 0.89 -1.62
C ALA A 395 -2.71 1.42 -2.06
N PRO A 396 -2.49 1.77 -3.34
CA PRO A 396 -1.21 2.34 -3.79
C PRO A 396 -0.91 3.70 -3.15
N SER A 397 -1.94 4.45 -2.80
CA SER A 397 -1.87 5.72 -2.08
C SER A 397 -2.47 5.59 -0.67
N GLY A 398 -2.18 4.48 0.02
CA GLY A 398 -2.46 4.23 1.45
C GLY A 398 -3.93 4.14 1.89
N HIS A 399 -4.88 4.39 0.99
CA HIS A 399 -6.31 4.10 1.16
C HIS A 399 -6.77 3.11 0.09
N PHE A 400 -7.56 2.12 0.48
CA PHE A 400 -8.09 1.15 -0.49
C PHE A 400 -9.11 1.83 -1.40
N SER A 401 -8.85 1.77 -2.70
CA SER A 401 -9.75 2.23 -3.76
C SER A 401 -9.95 1.11 -4.78
N LEU A 402 -10.97 1.23 -5.62
CA LEU A 402 -11.16 0.30 -6.71
C LEU A 402 -10.23 0.64 -7.89
N TRP A 403 -9.67 -0.41 -8.49
CA TRP A 403 -8.82 -0.33 -9.67
C TRP A 403 -9.22 -1.40 -10.67
N ARG A 404 -9.18 -1.06 -11.95
CA ARG A 404 -9.29 -2.00 -13.04
C ARG A 404 -7.90 -2.39 -13.51
N VAL A 405 -7.62 -3.69 -13.59
CA VAL A 405 -6.37 -4.28 -14.08
C VAL A 405 -6.63 -4.95 -15.42
N THR A 406 -5.94 -4.52 -16.47
CA THR A 406 -6.06 -5.15 -17.80
C THR A 406 -5.28 -6.46 -17.86
N ILE A 407 -5.90 -7.55 -18.33
CA ILE A 407 -5.29 -8.89 -18.32
C ILE A 407 -4.08 -9.01 -19.27
N ASP A 408 -4.10 -8.29 -20.39
CA ASP A 408 -3.06 -8.41 -21.41
C ASP A 408 -1.69 -7.90 -20.95
N ASN A 409 -1.67 -6.82 -20.16
CA ASN A 409 -0.43 -6.12 -19.80
C ASN A 409 -0.32 -5.71 -18.33
N GLY A 410 -1.34 -5.97 -17.49
CA GLY A 410 -1.35 -5.56 -16.09
C GLY A 410 -1.59 -4.06 -15.87
N ALA A 411 -2.01 -3.32 -16.90
CA ALA A 411 -2.21 -1.87 -16.79
C ALA A 411 -3.33 -1.53 -15.81
N LEU A 412 -3.10 -0.48 -15.01
CA LEU A 412 -3.99 -0.03 -13.96
C LEU A 412 -4.77 1.21 -14.38
N ALA A 413 -6.08 1.17 -14.14
CA ALA A 413 -6.96 2.31 -14.25
C ALA A 413 -7.72 2.49 -12.94
N TRP A 414 -7.63 3.67 -12.35
CA TRP A 414 -8.39 4.01 -11.15
C TRP A 414 -9.89 4.02 -11.47
N LEU A 415 -10.69 3.43 -10.58
CA LEU A 415 -12.15 3.46 -10.62
C LEU A 415 -12.63 4.37 -9.48
N PRO A 416 -12.83 5.67 -9.72
CA PRO A 416 -13.25 6.61 -8.69
C PRO A 416 -14.60 6.21 -8.09
N THR A 417 -14.68 6.14 -6.76
CA THR A 417 -15.93 5.96 -6.00
C THR A 417 -16.14 7.15 -5.07
N HIS A 418 -17.35 7.31 -4.53
CA HIS A 418 -17.61 8.29 -3.47
C HIS A 418 -17.08 7.84 -2.09
N SER A 419 -16.63 6.60 -1.98
CA SER A 419 -16.17 5.96 -0.75
C SER A 419 -14.71 6.25 -0.44
N ALA A 420 -14.36 6.33 0.85
CA ALA A 420 -13.01 6.61 1.30
C ALA A 420 -12.12 5.36 1.46
N THR A 421 -12.72 4.17 1.64
CA THR A 421 -11.99 2.90 1.79
C THR A 421 -12.91 1.75 1.41
N VAL A 422 -12.49 0.95 0.42
CA VAL A 422 -13.28 -0.14 -0.14
C VAL A 422 -12.56 -1.48 -0.10
N ALA A 423 -13.29 -2.59 -0.13
CA ALA A 423 -12.71 -3.94 -0.19
C ALA A 423 -13.62 -4.91 -0.95
N ASN A 424 -13.05 -6.05 -1.33
CA ASN A 424 -13.76 -7.27 -1.71
C ASN A 424 -14.85 -7.05 -2.78
N PRO A 425 -14.47 -6.55 -3.98
CA PRO A 425 -15.42 -6.39 -5.08
C PRO A 425 -15.94 -7.75 -5.56
N SER A 426 -17.21 -7.80 -5.97
CA SER A 426 -17.82 -8.93 -6.67
C SER A 426 -18.69 -8.43 -7.83
N ILE A 427 -18.58 -9.09 -8.99
CA ILE A 427 -19.18 -8.71 -10.26
C ILE A 427 -20.08 -9.83 -10.77
N ALA A 428 -21.23 -9.47 -11.34
CA ALA A 428 -22.14 -10.44 -11.94
C ALA A 428 -21.55 -10.98 -13.24
N VAL A 429 -21.44 -12.31 -13.36
CA VAL A 429 -20.88 -12.96 -14.56
C VAL A 429 -21.78 -12.81 -15.80
N LYS A 430 -23.10 -12.91 -15.63
CA LYS A 430 -24.09 -12.83 -16.74
C LYS A 430 -24.93 -11.54 -16.69
N GLY A 431 -25.13 -11.00 -15.48
CA GLY A 431 -25.85 -9.75 -15.25
C GLY A 431 -24.97 -8.51 -15.47
N ALA A 432 -25.48 -7.37 -15.01
CA ALA A 432 -24.69 -6.15 -14.88
C ALA A 432 -24.78 -5.69 -13.42
N GLY A 433 -23.62 -5.46 -12.81
CA GLY A 433 -23.56 -5.08 -11.41
C GLY A 433 -22.19 -5.33 -10.82
N LEU A 434 -21.83 -4.47 -9.87
CA LEU A 434 -20.66 -4.58 -9.02
C LEU A 434 -21.12 -4.28 -7.60
N VAL A 435 -20.80 -5.17 -6.66
CA VAL A 435 -20.94 -4.93 -5.24
C VAL A 435 -19.56 -4.91 -4.59
N PHE A 436 -19.36 -4.08 -3.58
CA PHE A 436 -18.11 -4.05 -2.81
C PHE A 436 -18.39 -3.61 -1.37
N GLU A 437 -17.46 -3.90 -0.46
CA GLU A 437 -17.50 -3.41 0.91
C GLU A 437 -17.01 -1.96 0.95
N GLU A 438 -17.75 -1.08 1.62
CA GLU A 438 -17.30 0.21 2.09
C GLU A 438 -17.00 0.12 3.59
N HIS A 439 -15.84 0.61 3.99
CA HIS A 439 -15.47 0.62 5.39
C HIS A 439 -15.68 1.98 6.04
N ILE A 440 -16.47 2.00 7.11
CA ILE A 440 -16.67 3.17 7.96
C ILE A 440 -15.81 3.01 9.21
N PHE A 441 -14.66 3.68 9.17
CA PHE A 441 -13.67 3.67 10.25
C PHE A 441 -13.61 5.02 10.96
N ASP A 442 -14.12 5.06 12.19
CA ASP A 442 -13.90 6.18 13.10
C ASP A 442 -13.07 5.70 14.29
N CYS A 443 -11.82 6.15 14.34
CA CYS A 443 -10.91 5.91 15.44
C CYS A 443 -10.51 7.25 16.00
N ASN A 444 -10.64 7.39 17.32
CA ASN A 444 -10.31 8.59 18.04
C ASN A 444 -9.33 8.28 19.16
N ILE A 445 -8.64 9.32 19.61
CA ILE A 445 -7.67 9.24 20.71
C ILE A 445 -8.38 9.65 22.00
N TRP A 446 -8.22 8.84 23.03
CA TRP A 446 -8.83 8.98 24.34
C TRP A 446 -7.76 9.20 25.39
N ARG A 447 -8.09 9.98 26.43
CA ARG A 447 -7.20 10.23 27.56
C ARG A 447 -7.94 9.93 28.87
N VAL A 448 -7.35 9.08 29.71
CA VAL A 448 -7.95 8.63 30.97
C VAL A 448 -6.97 8.89 32.12
N PRO A 449 -7.41 9.51 33.23
CA PRO A 449 -6.59 9.63 34.42
C PRO A 449 -6.29 8.26 35.04
N MET A 450 -5.03 8.01 35.39
CA MET A 450 -4.58 6.75 36.01
C MET A 450 -5.19 6.52 37.41
N THR A 451 -5.73 7.56 38.04
CA THR A 451 -6.32 7.53 39.39
C THR A 451 -7.83 7.32 39.41
N HIS A 452 -8.52 7.42 38.27
CA HIS A 452 -9.98 7.37 38.20
C HIS A 452 -10.44 6.39 37.12
N PRO A 453 -10.53 5.08 37.43
CA PRO A 453 -10.86 4.05 36.46
C PRO A 453 -12.18 4.23 35.72
N ASP A 454 -13.17 4.73 36.46
CA ASP A 454 -14.53 4.90 35.96
C ASP A 454 -14.65 6.00 34.90
N ALA A 455 -13.58 6.78 34.65
CA ALA A 455 -13.57 7.85 33.65
C ALA A 455 -13.38 7.33 32.21
N CYS A 456 -13.09 6.04 32.02
CA CYS A 456 -12.90 5.45 30.70
C CYS A 456 -14.18 5.55 29.85
N GLY A 457 -14.18 6.43 28.85
CA GLY A 457 -15.33 6.68 27.96
C GLY A 457 -16.36 7.70 28.45
N VAL A 458 -16.13 8.37 29.59
CA VAL A 458 -17.11 9.30 30.19
C VAL A 458 -17.07 10.71 29.60
N SER A 459 -15.91 11.17 29.08
CA SER A 459 -15.72 12.55 28.63
C SER A 459 -15.68 12.76 27.10
N GLY A 460 -16.16 11.80 26.31
CA GLY A 460 -15.99 11.81 24.85
C GLY A 460 -14.50 11.67 24.43
N PRO A 461 -14.21 11.63 23.12
CA PRO A 461 -12.84 11.52 22.65
C PRO A 461 -12.03 12.77 22.99
N PHE A 462 -10.74 12.58 23.29
CA PHE A 462 -9.82 13.64 23.68
C PHE A 462 -9.26 14.40 22.46
N ILE A 463 -8.80 13.66 21.45
CA ILE A 463 -8.47 14.20 20.11
C ILE A 463 -9.32 13.43 19.11
N SER A 464 -10.11 14.15 18.32
CA SER A 464 -11.00 13.58 17.33
C SER A 464 -11.15 14.47 16.09
N SER A 465 -11.70 13.86 15.05
CA SER A 465 -12.13 14.48 13.81
C SER A 465 -13.22 13.61 13.18
N THR A 466 -13.75 13.99 12.02
CA THR A 466 -14.67 13.13 11.25
C THR A 466 -13.92 12.03 10.47
N ARG A 467 -12.69 11.73 10.86
CA ARG A 467 -11.70 10.90 10.17
C ARG A 467 -10.88 10.16 11.23
N THR A 468 -9.98 9.30 10.79
CA THR A 468 -9.14 8.50 11.71
C THR A 468 -8.13 9.39 12.43
N ASP A 469 -8.02 9.23 13.74
CA ASP A 469 -7.01 9.79 14.63
C ASP A 469 -6.44 8.67 15.53
N CYS A 470 -5.16 8.35 15.40
CA CYS A 470 -4.54 7.24 16.13
C CYS A 470 -3.02 7.41 16.34
N GLN A 471 -2.37 6.42 16.97
CA GLN A 471 -0.92 6.36 17.20
C GLN A 471 -0.35 7.62 17.88
N ALA A 472 -1.04 8.08 18.92
CA ALA A 472 -0.68 9.29 19.63
C ALA A 472 0.50 9.05 20.58
N ARG A 473 1.46 9.97 20.60
CA ARG A 473 2.67 9.92 21.43
C ARG A 473 2.97 11.29 22.03
N TYR A 474 3.14 11.32 23.35
CA TYR A 474 3.62 12.50 24.06
C TYR A 474 5.07 12.79 23.70
N SER A 475 5.43 14.07 23.61
CA SER A 475 6.82 14.50 23.68
C SER A 475 7.38 14.22 25.08
N GLN A 476 8.70 14.09 25.20
CA GLN A 476 9.36 13.75 26.48
C GLN A 476 9.08 14.78 27.59
N ASP A 477 8.93 16.06 27.22
CA ASP A 477 8.55 17.15 28.13
C ASP A 477 7.05 17.18 28.47
N GLY A 478 6.24 16.33 27.84
CA GLY A 478 4.79 16.26 27.99
C GLY A 478 4.03 17.44 27.39
N GLY A 479 4.70 18.38 26.73
CA GLY A 479 4.10 19.63 26.25
C GLY A 479 3.33 19.50 24.94
N ARG A 480 3.63 18.46 24.14
CA ARG A 480 3.06 18.25 22.80
C ARG A 480 2.70 16.78 22.59
N ILE A 481 1.81 16.53 21.64
CA ILE A 481 1.39 15.19 21.22
C ILE A 481 1.52 15.11 19.70
N ALA A 482 2.27 14.14 19.21
CA ALA A 482 2.29 13.75 17.80
C ALA A 482 1.32 12.59 17.59
N PHE A 483 0.60 12.57 16.47
CA PHE A 483 -0.39 11.54 16.18
C PHE A 483 -0.61 11.41 14.67
N ILE A 484 -1.18 10.29 14.23
CA ILE A 484 -1.60 10.08 12.85
C ILE A 484 -3.04 10.54 12.69
N SER A 485 -3.31 11.32 11.65
CA SER A 485 -4.67 11.71 11.28
C SER A 485 -4.91 11.68 9.78
N SER A 486 -6.12 11.26 9.38
CA SER A 486 -6.58 11.36 7.99
C SER A 486 -7.47 12.58 7.70
N ARG A 487 -7.48 13.57 8.60
CA ARG A 487 -8.31 14.79 8.48
C ARG A 487 -8.00 15.66 7.24
N SER A 488 -6.82 15.54 6.65
CA SER A 488 -6.44 16.21 5.39
C SER A 488 -6.81 15.41 4.13
N GLY A 489 -7.44 14.23 4.28
CA GLY A 489 -7.82 13.34 3.17
C GLY A 489 -6.93 12.11 3.03
N SER A 490 -5.71 12.14 3.56
CA SER A 490 -4.81 11.00 3.70
C SER A 490 -4.23 10.93 5.10
N ARG A 491 -3.78 9.74 5.54
CA ARG A 491 -3.02 9.61 6.78
C ARG A 491 -1.75 10.45 6.70
N GLU A 492 -1.59 11.35 7.66
CA GLU A 492 -0.42 12.21 7.81
C GLU A 492 -0.07 12.31 9.30
N ILE A 493 1.15 12.76 9.61
CA ILE A 493 1.54 13.10 10.98
C ILE A 493 1.04 14.50 11.30
N TRP A 494 0.40 14.62 12.45
CA TRP A 494 -0.09 15.85 13.04
C TRP A 494 0.51 16.03 14.42
N ILE A 495 0.56 17.28 14.86
CA ILE A 495 0.97 17.66 16.20
C ILE A 495 -0.05 18.60 16.82
N CYS A 496 -0.28 18.45 18.11
CA CYS A 496 -1.09 19.35 18.93
C CYS A 496 -0.41 19.60 20.28
N ASP A 497 -0.97 20.51 21.08
CA ASP A 497 -0.51 20.69 22.46
C ASP A 497 -0.93 19.52 23.34
N ALA A 498 -0.35 19.43 24.54
CA ALA A 498 -0.69 18.43 25.57
C ALA A 498 -2.16 18.39 25.97
N ASP A 499 -2.92 19.48 25.74
CA ASP A 499 -4.36 19.54 25.99
C ASP A 499 -5.22 19.08 24.81
N GLY A 500 -4.60 18.58 23.73
CA GLY A 500 -5.25 18.05 22.53
C GLY A 500 -5.68 19.13 21.54
N LYS A 501 -5.40 20.41 21.80
CA LYS A 501 -5.86 21.53 20.96
C LYS A 501 -4.78 22.00 19.99
N ARG A 502 -5.22 22.87 19.08
CA ARG A 502 -4.39 23.50 18.02
C ARG A 502 -3.64 22.46 17.15
N PRO A 503 -4.35 21.47 16.57
CA PRO A 503 -3.72 20.50 15.70
C PRO A 503 -3.17 21.18 14.43
N ARG A 504 -1.93 20.88 14.06
CA ARG A 504 -1.33 21.22 12.75
C ARG A 504 -0.73 20.01 12.08
N GLN A 505 -0.83 19.98 10.76
CA GLN A 505 -0.23 18.95 9.92
C GLN A 505 1.29 19.18 9.83
N LEU A 506 2.07 18.10 9.90
CA LEU A 506 3.52 18.13 9.76
C LEU A 506 3.99 17.54 8.43
N THR A 507 3.30 16.52 7.92
CA THR A 507 3.72 15.81 6.71
C THR A 507 2.71 15.93 5.59
N ASN A 508 3.15 15.70 4.34
CA ASN A 508 2.27 15.54 3.20
C ASN A 508 2.86 14.49 2.24
N PHE A 509 2.51 13.23 2.46
CA PHE A 509 2.93 12.10 1.63
C PHE A 509 1.92 11.73 0.54
N ASN A 510 0.91 12.57 0.31
CA ASN A 510 -0.07 12.43 -0.78
C ASN A 510 -0.72 11.03 -0.82
N GLY A 511 -1.06 10.48 0.35
CA GLY A 511 -1.69 9.17 0.47
C GLY A 511 -0.76 8.05 0.93
N ALA A 512 0.58 8.15 0.85
CA ALA A 512 1.42 7.04 1.27
C ALA A 512 1.10 6.55 2.69
N PHE A 513 1.24 5.25 2.94
CA PHE A 513 1.02 4.72 4.27
C PHE A 513 2.08 5.28 5.22
N ILE A 514 1.65 5.94 6.30
CA ILE A 514 2.52 6.56 7.31
C ILE A 514 2.12 6.05 8.69
N MET A 515 3.11 5.78 9.54
CA MET A 515 2.88 5.20 10.86
C MET A 515 3.99 5.55 11.85
N GLU A 516 3.71 5.30 13.13
CA GLU A 516 4.69 5.23 14.22
C GLU A 516 5.53 6.51 14.42
N PRO A 517 4.91 7.68 14.64
CA PRO A 517 5.66 8.89 14.98
C PRO A 517 6.36 8.72 16.34
N ARG A 518 7.65 9.08 16.40
CA ARG A 518 8.50 8.91 17.58
C ARG A 518 9.36 10.15 17.80
N TRP A 519 9.18 10.76 18.96
CA TRP A 519 9.88 11.97 19.37
C TRP A 519 11.35 11.72 19.62
N SER A 520 12.20 12.65 19.19
CA SER A 520 13.56 12.73 19.72
C SER A 520 13.54 13.12 21.20
N PRO A 521 14.56 12.75 22.00
CA PRO A 521 14.59 13.05 23.43
C PRO A 521 14.49 14.55 23.76
N ASP A 522 15.01 15.41 22.87
CA ASP A 522 14.95 16.87 22.98
C ASP A 522 13.60 17.48 22.53
N GLY A 523 12.71 16.67 21.93
CA GLY A 523 11.42 17.08 21.41
C GLY A 523 11.47 17.96 20.15
N ASN A 524 12.63 18.15 19.51
CA ASN A 524 12.72 19.01 18.32
C ASN A 524 12.51 18.26 17.00
N ARG A 525 12.53 16.93 17.03
CA ARG A 525 12.44 16.07 15.85
C ARG A 525 11.44 14.94 16.04
N LEU A 526 10.97 14.43 14.91
CA LEU A 526 10.21 13.20 14.81
C LEU A 526 10.88 12.24 13.83
N ALA A 527 11.03 10.99 14.25
CA ALA A 527 11.26 9.88 13.35
C ALA A 527 9.93 9.15 13.09
N PHE A 528 9.75 8.61 11.90
CA PHE A 528 8.54 7.89 11.53
C PHE A 528 8.78 6.97 10.32
N THR A 529 7.81 6.10 10.04
CA THR A 529 7.85 5.21 8.88
C THR A 529 6.85 5.66 7.83
N ALA A 530 7.26 5.66 6.57
CA ALA A 530 6.38 5.89 5.43
C ALA A 530 6.66 4.92 4.26
N MET A 531 5.64 4.64 3.44
CA MET A 531 5.71 3.72 2.30
C MET A 531 5.33 4.39 0.95
N PRO A 532 5.98 5.48 0.52
CA PRO A 532 5.61 6.17 -0.72
C PRO A 532 5.90 5.34 -1.99
N GLU A 533 6.87 4.43 -1.93
CA GLU A 533 7.26 3.56 -3.05
C GLU A 533 6.79 2.11 -2.84
N GLY A 534 6.03 1.83 -1.77
CA GLY A 534 5.51 0.51 -1.41
C GLY A 534 6.33 -0.24 -0.35
N ASN A 535 7.65 -0.06 -0.32
CA ASN A 535 8.50 -0.50 0.79
C ASN A 535 8.43 0.49 1.97
N ALA A 536 8.47 -0.03 3.20
CA ALA A 536 8.60 0.78 4.40
C ALA A 536 10.00 1.40 4.49
N SER A 537 10.07 2.71 4.69
CA SER A 537 11.31 3.43 4.89
C SER A 537 11.22 4.37 6.09
N VAL A 538 12.37 4.63 6.72
CA VAL A 538 12.46 5.51 7.88
C VAL A 538 12.78 6.94 7.46
N TYR A 539 12.01 7.88 8.00
CA TYR A 539 12.14 9.32 7.79
C TYR A 539 12.40 10.02 9.13
N ILE A 540 13.10 11.16 9.06
CA ILE A 540 13.23 12.10 10.16
C ILE A 540 12.81 13.50 9.69
N MET A 541 12.19 14.28 10.57
CA MET A 541 11.93 15.69 10.33
C MET A 541 12.11 16.55 11.58
N GLU A 542 12.50 17.81 11.37
CA GLU A 542 12.42 18.85 12.39
C GLU A 542 10.98 19.32 12.53
N ILE A 543 10.53 19.60 13.76
CA ILE A 543 9.15 20.02 14.04
C ILE A 543 8.78 21.37 13.40
N ASP A 544 9.76 22.24 13.22
CA ASP A 544 9.59 23.57 12.62
C ASP A 544 9.89 23.58 11.10
N SER A 545 10.33 22.44 10.55
CA SER A 545 10.50 22.24 9.11
C SER A 545 9.29 21.53 8.53
N SER A 546 8.97 21.82 7.26
CA SER A 546 7.93 21.11 6.52
C SER A 546 8.47 19.99 5.62
N LEU A 547 9.78 19.70 5.67
CA LEU A 547 10.44 18.76 4.76
C LEU A 547 11.03 17.56 5.53
N PRO A 548 10.41 16.38 5.40
CA PRO A 548 11.00 15.14 5.88
C PRO A 548 12.26 14.76 5.10
N LYS A 549 13.25 14.23 5.82
CA LYS A 549 14.49 13.64 5.29
C LYS A 549 14.36 12.13 5.31
N LEU A 550 14.52 11.50 4.15
CA LEU A 550 14.62 10.05 4.01
C LEU A 550 15.96 9.56 4.54
N LEU A 551 15.95 8.59 5.47
CA LEU A 551 17.18 7.98 5.99
C LEU A 551 17.49 6.61 5.39
N THR A 552 16.45 5.85 5.04
CA THR A 552 16.62 4.50 4.52
C THR A 552 15.94 4.33 3.17
N HIS A 553 16.58 3.62 2.24
CA HIS A 553 16.14 3.55 0.83
C HIS A 553 16.52 2.23 0.18
N ASP A 554 16.70 1.20 1.01
CA ASP A 554 17.12 -0.11 0.56
C ASP A 554 15.87 -0.88 0.06
N ASN A 555 16.06 -1.96 -0.70
CA ASN A 555 14.95 -2.82 -1.14
C ASN A 555 14.38 -3.71 0.00
N HIS A 556 14.48 -3.24 1.24
CA HIS A 556 14.00 -3.92 2.45
C HIS A 556 12.92 -3.07 3.12
N ASN A 557 12.06 -3.72 3.91
CA ASN A 557 11.13 -2.98 4.77
C ASN A 557 11.84 -2.55 6.04
N GLU A 558 11.94 -1.24 6.24
CA GLU A 558 12.58 -0.62 7.39
C GLU A 558 11.56 0.25 8.12
N THR A 559 11.24 -0.12 9.37
CA THR A 559 10.10 0.41 10.14
C THR A 559 10.46 0.62 11.61
N ARG A 560 9.51 1.11 12.42
CA ARG A 560 9.61 1.21 13.89
C ARG A 560 10.86 1.96 14.36
N PRO A 561 11.07 3.20 13.88
CA PRO A 561 12.20 3.98 14.34
C PRO A 561 12.10 4.25 15.85
N PHE A 562 13.22 4.24 16.55
CA PHE A 562 13.29 4.54 17.97
C PHE A 562 14.60 5.27 18.27
N TRP A 563 14.51 6.44 18.92
CA TRP A 563 15.69 7.25 19.23
C TRP A 563 16.47 6.67 20.39
N SER A 564 17.80 6.76 20.33
CA SER A 564 18.63 6.58 21.51
C SER A 564 18.34 7.62 22.57
N SER A 565 18.61 7.32 23.83
CA SER A 565 18.38 8.20 24.99
C SER A 565 19.12 9.53 24.87
N ASP A 566 20.29 9.53 24.22
CA ASP A 566 21.08 10.73 23.90
C ASP A 566 20.61 11.46 22.65
N GLY A 567 19.72 10.85 21.85
CA GLY A 567 19.22 11.38 20.59
C GLY A 567 20.21 11.28 19.41
N GLU A 568 21.43 10.76 19.60
CA GLU A 568 22.49 10.70 18.59
C GLU A 568 22.30 9.60 17.56
N HIS A 569 21.50 8.59 17.88
CA HIS A 569 21.28 7.43 17.04
C HIS A 569 19.80 7.09 16.89
N LEU A 570 19.51 6.34 15.85
CA LEU A 570 18.19 5.79 15.60
C LEU A 570 18.30 4.27 15.47
N TYR A 571 17.55 3.57 16.31
CA TYR A 571 17.24 2.15 16.13
C TYR A 571 16.07 2.02 15.15
N PHE A 572 16.09 0.98 14.33
CA PHE A 572 14.99 0.68 13.41
C PHE A 572 14.97 -0.81 13.11
N THR A 573 13.84 -1.31 12.66
CA THR A 573 13.66 -2.72 12.33
C THR A 573 13.76 -2.91 10.83
N ARG A 574 14.58 -3.87 10.39
CA ARG A 574 14.70 -4.30 8.99
C ARG A 574 14.14 -5.70 8.81
N GLU A 575 13.38 -5.90 7.75
CA GLU A 575 12.95 -7.21 7.27
C GLU A 575 13.97 -7.79 6.28
N ASP A 576 14.44 -9.00 6.54
CA ASP A 576 15.33 -9.75 5.65
C ASP A 576 14.89 -11.21 5.56
N ALA A 577 14.36 -11.60 4.40
CA ALA A 577 13.86 -12.95 4.09
C ALA A 577 12.94 -13.53 5.18
N GLY A 578 11.93 -12.75 5.59
CA GLY A 578 10.94 -13.15 6.60
C GLY A 578 11.43 -13.07 8.05
N ARG A 579 12.68 -12.67 8.29
CA ARG A 579 13.21 -12.41 9.64
C ARG A 579 13.29 -10.92 9.91
N TRP A 580 12.90 -10.55 11.11
CA TRP A 580 13.00 -9.17 11.58
C TRP A 580 14.27 -8.99 12.40
N GLN A 581 15.02 -7.96 12.08
CA GLN A 581 16.29 -7.60 12.72
C GLN A 581 16.21 -6.17 13.22
N ILE A 582 16.93 -5.85 14.30
CA ILE A 582 17.06 -4.49 14.80
C ILE A 582 18.43 -3.96 14.43
N TRP A 583 18.44 -2.81 13.79
CA TRP A 583 19.60 -2.09 13.32
C TRP A 583 19.69 -0.74 14.02
N LYS A 584 20.89 -0.16 14.05
CA LYS A 584 21.18 1.18 14.57
C LYS A 584 21.91 1.98 13.49
N MET A 585 21.60 3.27 13.40
CA MET A 585 22.26 4.22 12.49
C MET A 585 22.44 5.58 13.16
N ASP A 586 23.28 6.43 12.57
CA ASP A 586 23.35 7.84 12.95
C ASP A 586 22.20 8.66 12.34
N GLN A 587 22.08 9.92 12.74
CA GLN A 587 21.02 10.85 12.30
C GLN A 587 21.11 11.20 10.80
N GLU A 588 22.23 10.89 10.17
CA GLU A 588 22.44 11.03 8.73
C GLU A 588 22.01 9.80 7.93
N GLY A 589 21.58 8.73 8.61
CA GLY A 589 21.22 7.45 8.00
C GLY A 589 22.43 6.61 7.61
N LYS A 590 23.62 6.99 8.08
CA LYS A 590 24.90 6.30 7.85
C LYS A 590 25.23 5.39 9.05
N SER A 591 26.39 4.76 8.99
CA SER A 591 26.93 3.95 10.09
C SER A 591 25.98 2.83 10.55
N ARG A 592 25.28 2.20 9.59
CA ARG A 592 24.28 1.17 9.88
C ARG A 592 24.95 -0.07 10.44
N VAL A 593 24.54 -0.48 11.65
CA VAL A 593 25.05 -1.67 12.32
C VAL A 593 23.89 -2.55 12.80
N LEU A 594 24.02 -3.86 12.59
CA LEU A 594 23.09 -4.83 13.15
C LEU A 594 23.27 -4.88 14.67
N VAL A 595 22.17 -4.70 15.41
CA VAL A 595 22.15 -4.75 16.88
C VAL A 595 21.72 -6.14 17.35
N THR A 596 20.67 -6.70 16.75
CA THR A 596 20.22 -8.07 17.00
C THR A 596 19.42 -8.63 15.82
N ASP A 597 19.49 -9.93 15.59
CA ASP A 597 18.83 -10.64 14.48
C ASP A 597 17.54 -11.37 14.88
N ASP A 598 17.08 -11.20 16.13
CA ASP A 598 15.90 -11.89 16.68
C ASP A 598 14.85 -10.95 17.29
N GLY A 599 14.83 -9.68 16.87
CA GLY A 599 13.94 -8.65 17.40
C GLY A 599 13.11 -7.93 16.33
N ILE A 600 11.87 -7.56 16.66
CA ILE A 600 10.94 -6.87 15.73
C ILE A 600 10.68 -5.41 16.07
N GLU A 601 10.95 -4.97 17.31
CA GLU A 601 10.76 -3.57 17.71
C GLU A 601 11.68 -3.26 18.90
N ALA A 602 12.61 -2.32 18.72
CA ALA A 602 13.22 -1.61 19.83
C ALA A 602 12.26 -0.54 20.31
N PHE A 603 12.04 -0.47 21.61
CA PHE A 603 11.06 0.47 22.16
C PHE A 603 11.59 1.28 23.33
N LYS A 604 12.77 0.92 23.87
CA LYS A 604 13.41 1.66 24.95
C LYS A 604 14.91 1.39 24.96
N GLU A 605 15.69 2.45 25.05
CA GLU A 605 17.07 2.41 25.53
C GLU A 605 17.08 2.89 26.98
N SER A 606 17.95 2.33 27.82
CA SER A 606 18.11 2.81 29.19
C SER A 606 18.67 4.23 29.19
N GLU A 607 18.37 5.01 30.23
CA GLU A 607 18.83 6.41 30.35
C GLU A 607 20.37 6.53 30.34
N ASP A 608 21.06 5.49 30.81
CA ASP A 608 22.51 5.38 30.78
C ASP A 608 23.08 4.88 29.44
N GLY A 609 22.23 4.55 28.46
CA GLY A 609 22.62 4.07 27.13
C GLY A 609 23.21 2.65 27.13
N LEU A 610 23.14 1.92 28.25
CA LEU A 610 23.81 0.61 28.39
C LEU A 610 22.95 -0.58 27.95
N TYR A 611 21.63 -0.40 27.89
CA TYR A 611 20.69 -1.49 27.61
C TYR A 611 19.66 -1.08 26.57
N LEU A 612 19.37 -2.01 25.65
CA LEU A 612 18.26 -1.91 24.70
C LEU A 612 17.17 -2.92 25.06
N TYR A 613 15.94 -2.45 25.14
CA TYR A 613 14.76 -3.29 25.35
C TYR A 613 13.99 -3.42 24.04
N TYR A 614 13.69 -4.67 23.68
CA TYR A 614 13.03 -4.98 22.43
C TYR A 614 12.06 -6.15 22.53
N TRP A 615 11.12 -6.20 21.59
CA TRP A 615 10.15 -7.28 21.47
C TRP A 615 10.69 -8.41 20.59
N ARG A 616 10.54 -9.65 21.07
CA ARG A 616 10.81 -10.86 20.31
C ARG A 616 9.51 -11.62 20.06
N PRO A 617 9.04 -11.68 18.80
CA PRO A 617 7.71 -12.19 18.49
C PRO A 617 7.58 -13.71 18.62
N LEU A 618 8.62 -14.48 18.30
CA LEU A 618 8.54 -15.95 18.31
C LEU A 618 8.31 -16.54 19.70
N ASP A 619 8.89 -15.90 20.71
CA ASP A 619 8.83 -16.36 22.10
C ASP A 619 7.84 -15.55 22.94
N PHE A 620 7.14 -14.60 22.31
CA PHE A 620 6.30 -13.60 22.97
C PHE A 620 7.01 -13.04 24.21
N CYS A 621 8.23 -12.53 24.05
CA CYS A 621 9.03 -12.06 25.18
C CYS A 621 9.62 -10.68 24.97
N ILE A 622 9.77 -9.94 26.07
CA ILE A 622 10.55 -8.71 26.12
C ILE A 622 11.97 -9.08 26.50
N CYS A 623 12.94 -8.67 25.68
CA CYS A 623 14.35 -8.91 25.93
C CYS A 623 15.07 -7.60 26.23
N ARG A 624 15.97 -7.64 27.21
CA ARG A 624 16.98 -6.62 27.46
C ARG A 624 18.31 -7.14 26.91
N LEU A 625 18.87 -6.38 25.98
CA LEU A 625 20.20 -6.57 25.44
C LEU A 625 21.15 -5.55 26.08
N SER A 626 22.26 -6.02 26.62
CA SER A 626 23.39 -5.18 27.00
C SER A 626 24.10 -4.70 25.73
N LEU A 627 24.21 -3.38 25.56
CA LEU A 627 24.90 -2.76 24.44
C LEU A 627 26.44 -2.75 24.64
N ILE A 628 26.93 -3.21 25.79
CA ILE A 628 28.36 -3.26 26.12
C ILE A 628 28.98 -4.61 25.72
N ASP A 629 28.40 -5.71 26.22
CA ASP A 629 28.93 -7.07 26.08
C ASP A 629 28.03 -7.98 25.25
N GLY A 630 26.85 -7.50 24.83
CA GLY A 630 25.88 -8.28 24.07
C GLY A 630 25.11 -9.30 24.90
N GLU A 631 25.24 -9.31 26.24
CA GLU A 631 24.48 -10.22 27.08
C GLU A 631 22.99 -9.92 26.99
N ARG A 632 22.20 -10.97 26.79
CA ARG A 632 20.74 -10.86 26.65
C ARG A 632 20.04 -11.52 27.83
N THR A 633 19.10 -10.80 28.42
CA THR A 633 18.15 -11.31 29.39
C THR A 633 16.74 -11.15 28.83
N CYS A 634 16.01 -12.25 28.65
CA CYS A 634 14.60 -12.18 28.24
C CYS A 634 13.71 -12.44 29.45
N TYR A 635 12.69 -11.59 29.59
CA TYR A 635 11.76 -11.60 30.69
C TYR A 635 10.45 -12.22 30.23
N THR A 636 9.84 -13.06 31.08
CA THR A 636 8.51 -13.71 31.01
C THR A 636 8.40 -15.17 30.49
N ASP A 637 7.32 -15.82 30.93
CA ASP A 637 6.70 -17.01 30.31
C ASP A 637 5.83 -16.54 29.13
N GLY A 638 6.14 -16.96 27.91
CA GLY A 638 5.47 -16.50 26.67
C GLY A 638 3.95 -16.65 26.66
N LYS A 639 3.36 -17.43 27.58
CA LYS A 639 1.91 -17.53 27.79
C LYS A 639 1.26 -16.27 28.40
N VAL A 640 2.00 -15.47 29.16
CA VAL A 640 1.45 -14.25 29.80
C VAL A 640 1.37 -13.13 28.77
N LEU A 641 2.43 -12.99 27.96
CA LEU A 641 2.57 -11.94 26.96
C LEU A 641 1.77 -12.20 25.67
N SER A 642 1.40 -13.45 25.37
CA SER A 642 0.47 -13.73 24.27
C SER A 642 -0.92 -13.09 24.46
N ASN A 643 -1.28 -12.74 25.70
CA ASN A 643 -2.53 -12.04 26.02
C ASN A 643 -2.37 -10.51 26.04
N TRP A 644 -1.15 -10.00 25.86
CA TRP A 644 -0.87 -8.58 25.81
C TRP A 644 -1.05 -8.04 24.39
N ASN A 645 -1.78 -6.94 24.26
CA ASN A 645 -1.85 -6.15 23.05
C ASN A 645 -1.55 -4.70 23.40
N CYS A 646 -0.88 -3.95 22.51
CA CYS A 646 -0.52 -2.54 22.71
C CYS A 646 0.29 -2.30 24.00
N TYR A 647 1.52 -1.83 23.87
CA TYR A 647 2.40 -1.61 25.01
C TYR A 647 3.10 -0.25 24.93
N THR A 648 3.48 0.27 26.08
CA THR A 648 4.39 1.42 26.17
C THR A 648 5.38 1.21 27.33
N PRO A 649 6.69 1.22 27.02
CA PRO A 649 7.74 1.02 28.00
C PRO A 649 8.01 2.30 28.81
N THR A 650 8.50 2.14 30.02
CA THR A 650 8.94 3.22 30.92
C THR A 650 10.26 2.84 31.57
N PRO A 651 10.99 3.78 32.22
CA PRO A 651 12.20 3.47 32.98
C PRO A 651 12.08 2.26 33.92
N LYS A 652 10.95 2.11 34.62
CA LYS A 652 10.74 1.08 35.66
C LYS A 652 10.12 -0.23 35.17
N GLY A 653 9.43 -0.20 34.04
CA GLY A 653 8.65 -1.34 33.58
C GLY A 653 7.88 -1.08 32.29
N VAL A 654 7.01 -2.00 31.87
CA VAL A 654 6.19 -1.86 30.67
C VAL A 654 4.72 -1.83 31.03
N TYR A 655 4.00 -0.81 30.55
CA TYR A 655 2.54 -0.83 30.53
C TYR A 655 2.07 -1.58 29.30
N SER A 656 1.02 -2.39 29.45
CA SER A 656 0.39 -3.09 28.33
C SER A 656 -1.10 -3.29 28.58
N ILE A 657 -1.88 -3.47 27.52
CA ILE A 657 -3.26 -3.93 27.67
C ILE A 657 -3.29 -5.45 27.65
N GLN A 658 -3.95 -6.05 28.62
CA GLN A 658 -4.29 -7.47 28.65
C GLN A 658 -5.78 -7.63 28.34
N ARG A 659 -6.11 -8.40 27.30
CA ARG A 659 -7.51 -8.69 26.96
C ARG A 659 -8.09 -9.76 27.90
N LYS A 660 -9.31 -9.54 28.35
CA LYS A 660 -10.13 -10.51 29.07
C LYS A 660 -11.48 -10.65 28.35
N PRO A 661 -12.20 -11.77 28.53
CA PRO A 661 -13.59 -11.84 28.08
C PRO A 661 -14.42 -10.75 28.78
N GLY A 662 -15.06 -9.86 28.02
CA GLY A 662 -15.94 -8.82 28.55
C GLY A 662 -15.28 -7.50 28.94
N TYR A 663 -13.94 -7.41 29.00
CA TYR A 663 -13.22 -6.19 29.39
C TYR A 663 -11.71 -6.27 29.08
N SER A 664 -10.99 -5.17 29.25
CA SER A 664 -9.53 -5.16 29.14
C SER A 664 -8.90 -4.61 30.43
N LEU A 665 -7.64 -4.95 30.68
CA LEU A 665 -6.88 -4.44 31.83
C LEU A 665 -5.62 -3.74 31.33
N LEU A 666 -5.39 -2.50 31.75
CA LEU A 666 -4.05 -1.95 31.74
C LEU A 666 -3.27 -2.62 32.87
N VAL A 667 -2.17 -3.27 32.51
CA VAL A 667 -1.24 -3.92 33.43
C VAL A 667 0.13 -3.25 33.35
N PHE A 668 0.92 -3.37 34.41
CA PHE A 668 2.29 -2.89 34.47
C PHE A 668 3.21 -4.04 34.87
N TYR A 669 4.27 -4.26 34.10
CA TYR A 669 5.30 -5.24 34.38
C TYR A 669 6.57 -4.57 34.87
N ASP A 670 6.96 -4.87 36.10
CA ASP A 670 8.15 -4.30 36.75
C ASP A 670 9.39 -5.14 36.41
N TYR A 671 10.44 -4.48 35.91
CA TYR A 671 11.67 -5.15 35.50
C TYR A 671 12.49 -5.72 36.67
N SER A 672 12.34 -5.16 37.87
CA SER A 672 13.12 -5.53 39.05
C SER A 672 12.53 -6.73 39.79
N THR A 673 11.20 -6.77 39.89
CA THR A 673 10.48 -7.86 40.57
C THR A 673 10.11 -8.99 39.62
N CYS A 674 10.11 -8.72 38.31
CA CYS A 674 9.58 -9.60 37.27
C CYS A 674 8.10 -9.96 37.48
N GLN A 675 7.32 -9.06 38.11
CA GLN A 675 5.90 -9.24 38.40
C GLN A 675 5.02 -8.32 37.54
N THR A 676 3.78 -8.75 37.31
CA THR A 676 2.76 -7.97 36.59
C THR A 676 1.66 -7.54 37.56
N ASP A 677 1.47 -6.24 37.69
CA ASP A 677 0.39 -5.64 38.49
C ASP A 677 -0.74 -5.15 37.59
N SER A 678 -1.98 -5.35 38.02
CA SER A 678 -3.15 -4.75 37.36
C SER A 678 -3.31 -3.31 37.83
N ILE A 679 -3.36 -2.38 36.89
CA ILE A 679 -3.39 -0.95 37.17
C ILE A 679 -4.79 -0.39 37.03
N LEU A 680 -5.44 -0.69 35.89
CA LEU A 680 -6.69 -0.05 35.53
C LEU A 680 -7.57 -1.00 34.70
N ALA A 681 -8.85 -1.12 35.05
CA ALA A 681 -9.85 -1.75 34.21
C ALA A 681 -10.26 -0.81 33.07
N LEU A 682 -10.31 -1.35 31.87
CA LEU A 682 -10.67 -0.66 30.64
C LEU A 682 -11.90 -1.36 30.02
N ASN A 683 -12.68 -0.61 29.25
CA ASN A 683 -13.83 -1.19 28.56
C ASN A 683 -13.41 -2.18 27.47
N GLU A 684 -14.36 -2.98 26.99
CA GLU A 684 -14.16 -3.92 25.91
C GLU A 684 -14.14 -3.19 24.56
N LYS A 685 -13.07 -2.43 24.31
CA LYS A 685 -12.79 -1.80 23.02
C LYS A 685 -11.59 -2.44 22.35
N ARG A 686 -11.55 -2.35 21.02
CA ARG A 686 -10.37 -2.68 20.23
C ARG A 686 -9.38 -1.52 20.30
N TYR A 687 -8.41 -1.62 21.20
CA TYR A 687 -7.29 -0.69 21.31
C TYR A 687 -6.30 -0.90 20.17
N ILE A 688 -5.88 0.18 19.53
CA ILE A 688 -4.89 0.18 18.45
C ILE A 688 -3.48 0.39 19.03
N ASP A 689 -3.34 1.36 19.93
CA ASP A 689 -2.09 1.70 20.59
C ASP A 689 -2.35 2.42 21.92
N ILE A 690 -1.30 2.49 22.75
CA ILE A 690 -1.30 3.23 24.01
C ILE A 690 -0.04 4.07 24.15
N ASP A 691 -0.13 5.10 25.00
CA ASP A 691 1.00 5.84 25.54
C ASP A 691 0.69 6.32 26.97
N ILE A 692 1.74 6.60 27.76
CA ILE A 692 1.61 7.13 29.13
C ILE A 692 2.21 8.53 29.14
N SER A 693 1.52 9.49 29.76
CA SER A 693 2.08 10.83 29.93
C SER A 693 3.39 10.79 30.71
N PRO A 694 4.38 11.66 30.42
CA PRO A 694 5.69 11.60 31.09
C PRO A 694 5.64 11.72 32.62
N ASP A 695 4.61 12.37 33.16
CA ASP A 695 4.34 12.47 34.60
C ASP A 695 3.64 11.24 35.21
N GLY A 696 3.28 10.25 34.39
CA GLY A 696 2.59 9.02 34.77
C GLY A 696 1.12 9.19 35.16
N GLN A 697 0.52 10.36 34.93
CA GLN A 697 -0.83 10.65 35.41
C GLN A 697 -1.95 10.23 34.45
N TYR A 698 -1.65 10.12 33.16
CA TYR A 698 -2.65 9.85 32.12
C TYR A 698 -2.25 8.70 31.22
N LEU A 699 -3.23 7.83 30.94
CA LEU A 699 -3.21 6.90 29.83
C LEU A 699 -3.78 7.60 28.59
N LEU A 700 -3.04 7.56 27.49
CA LEU A 700 -3.51 7.90 26.16
C LEU A 700 -3.71 6.60 25.37
N TYR A 701 -4.82 6.44 24.67
CA TYR A 701 -5.02 5.29 23.80
C TYR A 701 -5.88 5.64 22.60
N SER A 702 -5.65 4.93 21.50
CA SER A 702 -6.51 5.03 20.31
C SER A 702 -7.48 3.87 20.28
N GLY A 703 -8.76 4.17 20.09
CA GLY A 703 -9.83 3.17 20.07
C GLY A 703 -10.86 3.48 19.00
N ASN A 704 -11.42 2.44 18.40
CA ASN A 704 -12.51 2.59 17.45
C ASN A 704 -13.76 3.07 18.20
N GLU A 705 -14.34 4.16 17.73
CA GLU A 705 -15.67 4.61 18.12
C GLU A 705 -16.73 3.98 17.19
N LYS A 706 -16.40 3.89 15.91
CA LYS A 706 -17.21 3.22 14.91
C LYS A 706 -16.35 2.33 14.01
N TYR A 707 -16.75 1.07 13.88
CA TYR A 707 -16.15 0.11 12.96
C TYR A 707 -17.30 -0.67 12.33
N GLU A 708 -17.73 -0.19 11.17
CA GLU A 708 -18.85 -0.77 10.41
C GLU A 708 -18.44 -0.99 8.96
N ARG A 709 -19.09 -1.94 8.31
CA ARG A 709 -18.89 -2.22 6.90
C ARG A 709 -20.23 -2.35 6.21
N ASP A 710 -20.45 -1.50 5.22
CA ASP A 710 -21.66 -1.52 4.41
C ASP A 710 -21.35 -2.11 3.04
N LEU A 711 -22.36 -2.69 2.40
CA LEU A 711 -22.23 -3.12 1.01
C LEU A 711 -22.71 -1.99 0.09
N ILE A 712 -21.92 -1.65 -0.91
CA ILE A 712 -22.27 -0.65 -1.93
C ILE A 712 -22.52 -1.38 -3.24
N LEU A 713 -23.68 -1.09 -3.87
CA LEU A 713 -24.05 -1.63 -5.17
C LEU A 713 -23.92 -0.55 -6.25
N VAL A 714 -23.22 -0.90 -7.32
CA VAL A 714 -23.16 -0.16 -8.59
C VAL A 714 -23.94 -0.95 -9.62
N GLU A 715 -25.09 -0.43 -10.03
CA GLU A 715 -25.90 -1.00 -11.10
C GLU A 715 -25.27 -0.72 -12.47
N ASP A 716 -25.58 -1.56 -13.47
CA ASP A 716 -25.12 -1.43 -14.85
C ASP A 716 -23.59 -1.50 -15.08
N PHE A 717 -22.81 -1.99 -14.10
CA PHE A 717 -21.39 -2.27 -14.28
C PHE A 717 -21.17 -3.52 -15.14
N ARG A 718 -20.25 -3.46 -16.12
CA ARG A 718 -19.95 -4.56 -17.06
C ARG A 718 -18.47 -4.90 -17.09
#